data_AF-A0ABD3MKE5-F1
#
_entry.id   AF-A0ABD3MKE5-F1
#
_cell.length_a   1.000
_cell.length_b   1.000
_cell.length_c   1.000
_cell.angle_alpha   90.00
_cell.angle_beta   90.00
_cell.angle_gamma   90.00
#
_symmetry.space_group_name_H-M   'P 1'
#
loop_
_entity.id
_entity.type
_entity.pdbx_description
1 polymer ?
#
loop_
_entity_poly.entity_id
_entity_poly.type
_entity_poly.pdbx_seq_one_letter_code
_entity_poly.pdbx_strand_id
1 'polypeptide(L)'
;MEGKKCQVCCQTFVCYTNMIHPALYHSLHAFRHSSGWFDVYDWPIGVDAKDDPKGLAMSVKRVENIVTQLKEEEGIDPSRVVLGGFSQGGAVAIMAAYNRRKKGSIPFAGCICMSGWLPMKDYLDISEEAAKATPLFWAHGQYDDKILFEQQIYGVNKLEGVGVDVTSYAYPVGHESSNFEEIEDMANFLESVLSPQPKAGKIPKFAQVENDIPENVTNDDEINSLLYYLCAIGIADNDEAIGSTKSIPTADRNGHKYKSDMANVSNIMNGEYMRSFGIDKKKILSWSSVSKRAEALNNAEGVGRTDLFSSLPNEEKRALLNKFQSIDRCRNDSAFPQLRQYNGFDDELTLRPVAIRLSELLNDSGSSSMVEVKFAEDCLNADDIVASLEPGQVLLLENLRFYSDESSSNESERRIMAQRIASYGDYFVSDAFGNSHRVNSATTIELPRVLGHGCCGYLLQREITTYANLLGGAAPHPMVAIVGGAKVSEKILLMERILRKIDCLVIGGALAYTFLKAIGYKIGNSFHEAGQSFGDKYCEMKNIDDLATSLLSKAKVCGVEVLLPLDHVCHTSCDPTDAPIITTDANVPDGYMALDIGPQTIAMYQQCISQCQSAVWNGPLGVFEIPTFATGSFAIAKALGDGTQERGLMSIVGGGASADAARLCGHASRVSHVSSGGGASLDLLKGKVLPGIDSLDNKPIRK
;
A
#
# COMPACT_ATOMS: atom_id res chain seq x y z
N MET A 1 -7.26 7.91 37.48
CA MET A 1 -7.52 6.51 37.09
C MET A 1 -7.98 6.54 35.65
N GLU A 2 -7.52 5.55 34.89
CA GLU A 2 -7.35 5.62 33.45
C GLU A 2 -8.69 5.52 32.71
N GLY A 3 -8.78 6.20 31.58
CA GLY A 3 -9.91 6.04 30.67
C GLY A 3 -9.72 4.78 29.83
N LYS A 4 -10.68 3.85 29.89
CA LYS A 4 -10.90 2.87 28.82
C LYS A 4 -11.88 3.49 27.82
N LYS A 5 -11.40 3.91 26.65
CA LYS A 5 -12.29 4.12 25.49
C LYS A 5 -12.57 2.76 24.90
N CYS A 6 -13.80 2.26 25.01
CA CYS A 6 -14.15 0.96 24.42
C CYS A 6 -14.12 1.08 22.88
N GLN A 7 -13.48 0.12 22.20
CA GLN A 7 -13.68 -0.04 20.77
C GLN A 7 -15.09 -0.58 20.51
N VAL A 8 -15.89 0.25 19.85
CA VAL A 8 -17.22 -0.07 19.33
C VAL A 8 -17.13 0.07 17.82
N CYS A 9 -17.29 -1.04 17.10
CA CYS A 9 -17.22 -1.01 15.64
C CYS A 9 -18.46 -0.28 15.10
N CYS A 10 -18.28 0.83 14.37
CA CYS A 10 -19.37 1.76 14.05
C CYS A 10 -19.71 1.74 12.55
N GLN A 11 -20.13 0.59 12.01
CA GLN A 11 -20.34 0.45 10.56
C GLN A 11 -21.81 0.60 10.13
N THR A 12 -22.07 1.46 9.16
CA THR A 12 -23.36 1.55 8.43
C THR A 12 -23.09 1.24 6.97
N PHE A 13 -24.00 0.53 6.30
CA PHE A 13 -23.89 0.14 4.90
C PHE A 13 -25.21 0.32 4.14
N VAL A 14 -25.10 0.45 2.82
CA VAL A 14 -26.20 0.71 1.90
C VAL A 14 -26.11 -0.29 0.74
N CYS A 15 -27.08 -1.19 0.61
CA CYS A 15 -27.08 -2.25 -0.40
C CYS A 15 -28.20 -2.02 -1.42
N TYR A 16 -27.98 -2.28 -2.71
CA TYR A 16 -29.05 -2.18 -3.71
C TYR A 16 -28.85 -3.10 -4.91
N THR A 17 -29.92 -3.44 -5.63
CA THR A 17 -29.83 -4.09 -6.94
C THR A 17 -29.91 -3.08 -8.08
N ASN A 18 -29.30 -3.41 -9.22
CA ASN A 18 -29.72 -2.87 -10.50
C ASN A 18 -30.18 -3.99 -11.43
N MET A 19 -31.06 -3.72 -12.40
CA MET A 19 -31.55 -4.79 -13.27
C MET A 19 -30.38 -5.40 -14.06
N ILE A 20 -30.27 -6.72 -14.06
CA ILE A 20 -29.23 -7.55 -14.74
C ILE A 20 -27.91 -7.74 -13.94
N HIS A 21 -27.78 -7.31 -12.68
CA HIS A 21 -26.66 -7.72 -11.80
C HIS A 21 -27.06 -7.90 -10.32
N PRO A 22 -26.32 -8.72 -9.52
CA PRO A 22 -26.54 -8.88 -8.08
C PRO A 22 -26.19 -7.60 -7.29
N ALA A 23 -26.45 -7.63 -5.98
CA ALA A 23 -26.45 -6.43 -5.15
C ALA A 23 -25.07 -5.76 -4.98
N LEU A 24 -25.05 -4.43 -5.07
CA LEU A 24 -23.90 -3.57 -4.78
C LEU A 24 -23.92 -3.10 -3.32
N TYR A 25 -22.82 -3.30 -2.62
CA TYR A 25 -22.64 -2.96 -1.20
C TYR A 25 -21.79 -1.68 -1.07
N HIS A 26 -22.34 -0.64 -0.44
CA HIS A 26 -21.61 0.57 -0.07
C HIS A 26 -21.47 0.66 1.45
N SER A 27 -20.30 0.33 1.99
CA SER A 27 -19.98 0.61 3.40
C SER A 27 -19.58 2.07 3.59
N LEU A 28 -20.06 2.71 4.65
CA LEU A 28 -19.84 4.14 4.90
C LEU A 28 -18.60 4.44 5.76
N HIS A 29 -17.72 3.45 5.93
CA HIS A 29 -16.58 3.50 6.84
C HIS A 29 -15.22 3.58 6.14
N ALA A 30 -15.05 4.59 5.29
CA ALA A 30 -13.75 4.92 4.70
C ALA A 30 -12.75 5.32 5.80
N PHE A 31 -11.69 4.52 5.97
CA PHE A 31 -10.71 4.57 7.07
C PHE A 31 -10.18 5.99 7.38
N ARG A 32 -10.76 6.59 8.42
CA ARG A 32 -10.24 7.72 9.22
C ARG A 32 -10.49 7.37 10.69
N HIS A 33 -9.89 8.12 11.63
CA HIS A 33 -10.17 7.95 13.06
C HIS A 33 -11.68 7.88 13.33
N SER A 34 -12.09 6.90 14.14
CA SER A 34 -13.48 6.66 14.51
C SER A 34 -14.04 7.82 15.33
N SER A 35 -14.63 8.78 14.61
CA SER A 35 -15.74 9.55 15.14
C SER A 35 -16.92 8.58 15.23
N GLY A 36 -17.53 8.48 16.42
CA GLY A 36 -18.83 7.82 16.55
C GLY A 36 -19.84 8.51 15.63
N TRP A 37 -20.88 7.80 15.24
CA TRP A 37 -21.98 8.41 14.47
C TRP A 37 -22.66 9.52 15.26
N PHE A 38 -22.69 9.37 16.59
CA PHE A 38 -23.23 10.29 17.59
C PHE A 38 -22.59 9.99 18.96
N ASP A 39 -22.78 10.86 19.95
CA ASP A 39 -22.22 10.64 21.29
C ASP A 39 -22.97 9.52 22.05
N VAL A 40 -22.23 8.70 22.80
CA VAL A 40 -22.79 7.71 23.74
C VAL A 40 -22.50 8.18 25.17
N TYR A 41 -23.55 8.32 26.00
CA TYR A 41 -23.45 8.91 27.32
C TYR A 41 -23.47 7.92 28.50
N ASP A 42 -23.98 6.70 28.29
CA ASP A 42 -24.05 5.64 29.31
C ASP A 42 -23.43 4.35 28.78
N TRP A 43 -22.83 3.55 29.67
CA TRP A 43 -22.14 2.31 29.32
C TRP A 43 -22.25 1.23 30.41
N PRO A 44 -22.60 -0.02 30.08
CA PRO A 44 -23.08 -0.49 28.77
C PRO A 44 -24.44 0.12 28.41
N ILE A 45 -24.82 0.05 27.14
CA ILE A 45 -26.01 0.70 26.60
C ILE A 45 -27.25 -0.17 26.92
N GLY A 46 -27.72 -0.13 28.17
CA GLY A 46 -28.96 -0.76 28.63
C GLY A 46 -30.23 0.00 28.24
N VAL A 47 -31.42 -0.55 28.57
CA VAL A 47 -32.71 -0.04 28.08
C VAL A 47 -32.96 1.44 28.43
N ASP A 48 -32.48 1.93 29.57
CA ASP A 48 -32.63 3.33 30.01
C ASP A 48 -31.44 4.26 29.67
N ALA A 49 -30.53 3.83 28.78
CA ALA A 49 -29.38 4.64 28.36
C ALA A 49 -29.78 5.92 27.61
N LYS A 50 -29.07 7.02 27.86
CA LYS A 50 -29.31 8.33 27.24
C LYS A 50 -28.79 8.40 25.81
N ASP A 51 -29.66 8.80 24.88
CA ASP A 51 -29.33 9.11 23.50
C ASP A 51 -28.65 10.49 23.34
N ASP A 52 -27.99 10.70 22.20
CA ASP A 52 -27.66 12.02 21.64
C ASP A 52 -28.61 12.36 20.47
N PRO A 53 -29.67 13.18 20.71
CA PRO A 53 -30.60 13.60 19.67
C PRO A 53 -29.98 14.44 18.54
N LYS A 54 -28.82 15.06 18.77
CA LYS A 54 -28.20 16.01 17.84
C LYS A 54 -27.23 15.31 16.90
N GLY A 55 -26.30 14.52 17.43
CA GLY A 55 -25.42 13.68 16.63
C GLY A 55 -26.24 12.76 15.75
N LEU A 56 -27.18 12.02 16.33
CA LEU A 56 -28.01 11.03 15.62
C LEU A 56 -28.80 11.64 14.44
N ALA A 57 -29.32 12.87 14.62
CA ALA A 57 -29.99 13.59 13.54
C ALA A 57 -29.04 14.02 12.41
N MET A 58 -27.77 14.30 12.72
CA MET A 58 -26.73 14.54 11.70
C MET A 58 -26.29 13.23 11.03
N SER A 59 -26.20 12.11 11.77
CA SER A 59 -25.91 10.77 11.24
C SER A 59 -26.96 10.34 10.21
N VAL A 60 -28.24 10.43 10.58
CA VAL A 60 -29.37 10.09 9.71
C VAL A 60 -29.37 10.95 8.46
N LYS A 61 -29.23 12.28 8.60
CA LYS A 61 -29.19 13.20 7.45
C LYS A 61 -28.02 12.90 6.49
N ARG A 62 -26.88 12.43 7.00
CA ARG A 62 -25.76 11.97 6.15
C ARG A 62 -26.16 10.76 5.31
N VAL A 63 -26.87 9.79 5.88
CA VAL A 63 -27.41 8.62 5.14
C VAL A 63 -28.48 9.04 4.14
N GLU A 64 -29.40 9.95 4.50
CA GLU A 64 -30.42 10.48 3.59
C GLU A 64 -29.80 11.18 2.37
N ASN A 65 -28.74 11.97 2.55
CA ASN A 65 -28.02 12.61 1.45
C ASN A 65 -27.43 11.57 0.47
N ILE A 66 -26.84 10.49 0.98
CA ILE A 66 -26.24 9.42 0.17
C ILE A 66 -27.31 8.68 -0.64
N VAL A 67 -28.44 8.36 -0.01
CA VAL A 67 -29.61 7.75 -0.68
C VAL A 67 -30.19 8.69 -1.74
N THR A 68 -30.17 10.00 -1.50
CA THR A 68 -30.59 11.01 -2.49
C THR A 68 -29.63 11.04 -3.68
N GLN A 69 -28.32 11.02 -3.43
CA GLN A 69 -27.29 10.99 -4.48
C GLN A 69 -27.39 9.72 -5.36
N LEU A 70 -27.58 8.54 -4.75
CA LEU A 70 -27.81 7.29 -5.49
C LEU A 70 -29.04 7.36 -6.41
N LYS A 71 -30.07 8.12 -6.03
CA LYS A 71 -31.26 8.34 -6.86
C LYS A 71 -31.03 9.38 -7.97
N GLU A 72 -30.33 10.47 -7.68
CA GLU A 72 -30.17 11.60 -8.60
C GLU A 72 -29.06 11.39 -9.64
N GLU A 73 -27.95 10.74 -9.26
CA GLU A 73 -26.79 10.52 -10.13
C GLU A 73 -26.84 9.15 -10.83
N GLU A 74 -27.15 8.08 -10.08
CA GLU A 74 -27.12 6.68 -10.56
C GLU A 74 -28.52 6.10 -10.88
N GLY A 75 -29.59 6.86 -10.64
CA GLY A 75 -30.97 6.45 -10.95
C GLY A 75 -31.56 5.36 -10.05
N ILE A 76 -30.93 5.07 -8.91
CA ILE A 76 -31.32 4.00 -7.99
C ILE A 76 -32.38 4.51 -7.03
N ASP A 77 -33.61 4.04 -7.19
CA ASP A 77 -34.71 4.42 -6.30
C ASP A 77 -34.59 3.78 -4.89
N PRO A 78 -34.92 4.49 -3.80
CA PRO A 78 -34.90 3.96 -2.44
C PRO A 78 -35.65 2.63 -2.25
N SER A 79 -36.70 2.34 -3.02
CA SER A 79 -37.41 1.05 -3.00
C SER A 79 -36.57 -0.16 -3.42
N ARG A 80 -35.31 0.08 -3.84
CA ARG A 80 -34.31 -0.94 -4.19
C ARG A 80 -33.14 -0.98 -3.21
N VAL A 81 -33.16 -0.14 -2.17
CA VAL A 81 -32.06 0.10 -1.23
C VAL A 81 -32.37 -0.50 0.13
N VAL A 82 -31.45 -1.28 0.69
CA VAL A 82 -31.44 -1.74 2.09
C VAL A 82 -30.47 -0.87 2.89
N LEU A 83 -30.89 -0.40 4.06
CA LEU A 83 -30.01 0.28 5.03
C LEU A 83 -29.59 -0.68 6.14
N GLY A 84 -28.30 -1.01 6.24
CA GLY A 84 -27.79 -1.90 7.27
C GLY A 84 -26.76 -1.26 8.18
N GLY A 85 -26.49 -1.87 9.34
CA GLY A 85 -25.35 -1.49 10.15
C GLY A 85 -25.14 -2.33 11.41
N PHE A 86 -23.91 -2.29 11.91
CA PHE A 86 -23.47 -2.89 13.16
C PHE A 86 -23.37 -1.83 14.27
N SER A 87 -23.81 -2.18 15.49
CA SER A 87 -23.74 -1.34 16.69
C SER A 87 -24.38 0.05 16.52
N GLN A 88 -23.65 1.16 16.77
CA GLN A 88 -24.11 2.53 16.47
C GLN A 88 -24.62 2.68 15.03
N GLY A 89 -24.02 1.97 14.05
CA GLY A 89 -24.46 2.01 12.67
C GLY A 89 -25.82 1.34 12.46
N GLY A 90 -26.12 0.28 13.21
CA GLY A 90 -27.46 -0.33 13.25
C GLY A 90 -28.50 0.61 13.83
N ALA A 91 -28.15 1.34 14.90
CA ALA A 91 -28.99 2.39 15.47
C ALA A 91 -29.26 3.55 14.48
N VAL A 92 -28.24 3.97 13.70
CA VAL A 92 -28.43 4.93 12.59
C VAL A 92 -29.30 4.35 11.47
N ALA A 93 -29.10 3.08 11.09
CA ALA A 93 -29.86 2.41 10.03
C ALA A 93 -31.36 2.35 10.36
N ILE A 94 -31.73 1.91 11.57
CA ILE A 94 -33.12 1.93 12.07
C ILE A 94 -33.69 3.35 12.02
N MET A 95 -32.94 4.34 12.48
CA MET A 95 -33.45 5.71 12.53
C MET A 95 -33.60 6.37 11.16
N ALA A 96 -32.72 6.06 10.20
CA ALA A 96 -32.84 6.54 8.82
C ALA A 96 -33.91 5.78 8.02
N ALA A 97 -34.16 4.52 8.35
CA ALA A 97 -35.20 3.70 7.75
C ALA A 97 -36.61 4.16 8.15
N TYR A 98 -36.85 4.45 9.43
CA TYR A 98 -38.20 4.63 9.97
C TYR A 98 -38.52 6.04 10.51
N ASN A 99 -37.60 6.69 11.23
CA ASN A 99 -37.97 7.88 12.01
C ASN A 99 -38.22 9.11 11.13
N ARG A 100 -39.34 9.81 11.40
CA ARG A 100 -39.82 11.00 10.66
C ARG A 100 -40.02 10.79 9.16
N ARG A 101 -40.18 9.53 8.73
CA ARG A 101 -40.54 9.18 7.34
C ARG A 101 -41.95 9.69 7.03
N LYS A 102 -42.00 10.78 6.27
CA LYS A 102 -43.22 11.48 5.88
C LYS A 102 -44.13 10.58 5.05
N LYS A 103 -45.44 10.77 5.21
CA LYS A 103 -46.46 10.12 4.37
C LYS A 103 -46.18 10.40 2.89
N GLY A 104 -45.97 9.34 2.10
CA GLY A 104 -45.59 9.42 0.69
C GLY A 104 -44.08 9.44 0.40
N SER A 105 -43.20 9.36 1.41
CA SER A 105 -41.80 8.98 1.20
C SER A 105 -41.73 7.56 0.63
N ILE A 106 -40.86 7.33 -0.36
CA ILE A 106 -40.68 6.01 -0.96
C ILE A 106 -39.95 5.10 0.05
N PRO A 107 -40.49 3.91 0.40
CA PRO A 107 -39.88 3.02 1.39
C PRO A 107 -38.52 2.51 0.93
N PHE A 108 -37.75 1.99 1.88
CA PHE A 108 -36.56 1.18 1.60
C PHE A 108 -36.96 -0.28 1.31
N ALA A 109 -36.13 -1.00 0.56
CA ALA A 109 -36.30 -2.44 0.33
C ALA A 109 -36.22 -3.24 1.65
N GLY A 110 -35.42 -2.79 2.60
CA GLY A 110 -35.30 -3.38 3.93
C GLY A 110 -34.35 -2.60 4.85
N CYS A 111 -34.22 -3.06 6.09
CA CYS A 111 -33.25 -2.54 7.05
C CYS A 111 -32.55 -3.71 7.77
N ILE A 112 -31.29 -3.53 8.16
CA ILE A 112 -30.49 -4.50 8.93
C ILE A 112 -29.89 -3.82 10.16
N CYS A 113 -30.08 -4.42 11.33
CA CYS A 113 -29.42 -4.03 12.57
C CYS A 113 -28.68 -5.25 13.13
N MET A 114 -27.37 -5.13 13.37
CA MET A 114 -26.55 -6.18 13.96
C MET A 114 -25.95 -5.65 15.27
N SER A 115 -26.27 -6.27 16.40
CA SER A 115 -25.84 -5.87 17.75
C SER A 115 -26.03 -4.35 18.04
N GLY A 116 -27.08 -3.74 17.48
CA GLY A 116 -27.46 -2.34 17.66
C GLY A 116 -28.70 -2.16 18.53
N TRP A 117 -29.18 -0.92 18.68
CA TRP A 117 -30.36 -0.59 19.50
C TRP A 117 -31.34 0.35 18.80
N LEU A 118 -32.52 0.54 19.42
CA LEU A 118 -33.51 1.54 19.06
C LEU A 118 -33.30 2.81 19.91
N PRO A 119 -32.63 3.86 19.40
CA PRO A 119 -32.49 5.14 20.11
C PRO A 119 -33.76 5.99 20.00
N MET A 120 -33.81 7.10 20.73
CA MET A 120 -34.88 8.11 20.69
C MET A 120 -36.27 7.54 20.99
N LYS A 121 -36.33 6.68 22.00
CA LYS A 121 -37.41 5.72 22.32
C LYS A 121 -38.81 6.32 22.52
N ASP A 122 -38.90 7.62 22.83
CA ASP A 122 -40.14 8.39 23.03
C ASP A 122 -40.42 9.41 21.92
N TYR A 123 -39.54 9.51 20.92
CA TYR A 123 -39.59 10.48 19.81
C TYR A 123 -39.70 9.80 18.44
N LEU A 124 -40.12 8.53 18.43
CA LEU A 124 -40.20 7.67 17.26
C LEU A 124 -41.47 8.00 16.43
N ASP A 125 -41.31 8.91 15.48
CA ASP A 125 -42.40 9.48 14.67
C ASP A 125 -42.47 8.76 13.30
N ILE A 126 -43.11 7.59 13.27
CA ILE A 126 -43.18 6.72 12.08
C ILE A 126 -44.60 6.74 11.51
N SER A 127 -44.73 6.89 10.19
CA SER A 127 -46.01 6.70 9.51
C SER A 127 -46.32 5.20 9.33
N GLU A 128 -47.57 4.80 9.58
CA GLU A 128 -48.02 3.38 9.48
C GLU A 128 -47.72 2.76 8.09
N GLU A 129 -47.73 3.59 7.04
CA GLU A 129 -47.39 3.18 5.68
C GLU A 129 -45.89 2.99 5.44
N ALA A 130 -45.02 3.67 6.20
CA ALA A 130 -43.58 3.45 6.16
C ALA A 130 -43.18 2.22 6.99
N ALA A 131 -43.78 2.03 8.18
CA ALA A 131 -43.54 0.88 9.04
C ALA A 131 -43.79 -0.45 8.31
N LYS A 132 -44.94 -0.56 7.62
CA LYS A 132 -45.37 -1.78 6.91
C LYS A 132 -44.67 -2.02 5.56
N ALA A 133 -43.80 -1.12 5.11
CA ALA A 133 -43.26 -1.13 3.75
C ALA A 133 -41.74 -1.34 3.67
N THR A 134 -41.05 -1.33 4.81
CA THR A 134 -39.63 -1.68 4.92
C THR A 134 -39.51 -2.71 6.03
N PRO A 135 -39.18 -3.98 5.74
CA PRO A 135 -38.94 -5.00 6.76
C PRO A 135 -37.58 -4.79 7.44
N LEU A 136 -37.44 -5.24 8.68
CA LEU A 136 -36.23 -5.18 9.48
C LEU A 136 -35.68 -6.57 9.78
N PHE A 137 -34.41 -6.80 9.49
CA PHE A 137 -33.62 -7.86 10.09
C PHE A 137 -32.89 -7.31 11.31
N TRP A 138 -32.96 -8.01 12.44
CA TRP A 138 -32.26 -7.64 13.66
C TRP A 138 -31.53 -8.85 14.27
N ALA A 139 -30.22 -8.91 14.09
CA ALA A 139 -29.35 -9.87 14.78
C ALA A 139 -28.71 -9.25 16.03
N HIS A 140 -28.45 -10.05 17.07
CA HIS A 140 -27.84 -9.57 18.31
C HIS A 140 -27.13 -10.69 19.07
N GLY A 141 -26.02 -10.37 19.73
CA GLY A 141 -25.32 -11.28 20.65
C GLY A 141 -26.06 -11.45 21.98
N GLN A 142 -26.34 -12.70 22.37
CA GLN A 142 -26.92 -13.02 23.68
C GLN A 142 -25.99 -12.64 24.85
N TYR A 143 -24.68 -12.54 24.59
CA TYR A 143 -23.65 -12.19 25.55
C TYR A 143 -23.03 -10.80 25.29
N ASP A 144 -23.74 -9.93 24.57
CA ASP A 144 -23.30 -8.56 24.27
C ASP A 144 -23.11 -7.73 25.56
N ASP A 145 -21.84 -7.48 25.91
CA ASP A 145 -21.42 -6.73 27.10
C ASP A 145 -21.41 -5.21 26.89
N LYS A 146 -21.76 -4.74 25.68
CA LYS A 146 -21.63 -3.34 25.24
C LYS A 146 -23.00 -2.71 25.00
N ILE A 147 -23.88 -3.41 24.31
CA ILE A 147 -25.27 -3.06 24.03
C ILE A 147 -26.09 -4.26 24.53
N LEU A 148 -26.64 -4.14 25.74
CA LEU A 148 -27.23 -5.31 26.42
C LEU A 148 -28.37 -5.92 25.60
N PHE A 149 -28.41 -7.24 25.49
CA PHE A 149 -29.37 -8.03 24.71
C PHE A 149 -30.85 -7.60 24.89
N GLU A 150 -31.21 -7.10 26.07
CA GLU A 150 -32.50 -6.47 26.39
C GLU A 150 -32.91 -5.36 25.41
N GLN A 151 -31.97 -4.70 24.74
CA GLN A 151 -32.19 -3.69 23.70
C GLN A 151 -32.85 -4.24 22.45
N GLN A 152 -32.48 -5.45 22.02
CA GLN A 152 -33.16 -6.13 20.91
C GLN A 152 -34.59 -6.45 21.35
N ILE A 153 -34.77 -7.07 22.53
CA ILE A 153 -36.09 -7.44 23.04
C ILE A 153 -37.00 -6.21 23.12
N TYR A 154 -36.53 -5.10 23.71
CA TYR A 154 -37.29 -3.85 23.79
C TYR A 154 -37.56 -3.25 22.40
N GLY A 155 -36.55 -3.19 21.54
CA GLY A 155 -36.63 -2.55 20.23
C GLY A 155 -37.56 -3.27 19.26
N VAL A 156 -37.49 -4.61 19.20
CA VAL A 156 -38.39 -5.47 18.41
C VAL A 156 -39.84 -5.24 18.86
N ASN A 157 -40.15 -5.40 20.15
CA ASN A 157 -41.49 -5.17 20.69
C ASN A 157 -42.04 -3.76 20.38
N LYS A 158 -41.19 -2.73 20.42
CA LYS A 158 -41.56 -1.34 20.12
C LYS A 158 -41.85 -1.12 18.62
N LEU A 159 -41.10 -1.76 17.73
CA LEU A 159 -41.24 -1.63 16.27
C LEU A 159 -42.38 -2.50 15.71
N GLU A 160 -42.52 -3.75 16.16
CA GLU A 160 -43.69 -4.59 15.86
C GLU A 160 -44.98 -3.93 16.36
N GLY A 161 -44.93 -3.30 17.55
CA GLY A 161 -46.04 -2.56 18.15
C GLY A 161 -46.53 -1.35 17.34
N VAL A 162 -45.74 -0.84 16.38
CA VAL A 162 -46.15 0.18 15.41
C VAL A 162 -46.30 -0.37 13.98
N GLY A 163 -46.21 -1.69 13.80
CA GLY A 163 -46.47 -2.40 12.55
C GLY A 163 -45.29 -2.55 11.59
N VAL A 164 -44.04 -2.52 12.10
CA VAL A 164 -42.87 -2.97 11.33
C VAL A 164 -42.84 -4.50 11.28
N ASP A 165 -42.48 -5.05 10.13
CA ASP A 165 -42.23 -6.49 9.93
C ASP A 165 -40.78 -6.79 10.37
N VAL A 166 -40.59 -7.51 11.48
CA VAL A 166 -39.27 -7.69 12.11
C VAL A 166 -38.88 -9.17 12.20
N THR A 167 -37.83 -9.55 11.48
CA THR A 167 -37.13 -10.83 11.62
C THR A 167 -35.98 -10.65 12.61
N SER A 168 -36.12 -11.14 13.84
CA SER A 168 -35.09 -11.03 14.87
C SER A 168 -34.47 -12.38 15.26
N TYR A 169 -33.15 -12.42 15.37
CA TYR A 169 -32.38 -13.59 15.78
C TYR A 169 -31.35 -13.24 16.86
N ALA A 170 -31.02 -14.23 17.70
CA ALA A 170 -30.20 -14.06 18.89
C ALA A 170 -29.13 -15.14 18.97
N TYR A 171 -27.86 -14.79 18.85
CA TYR A 171 -26.74 -15.74 18.68
C TYR A 171 -25.87 -15.81 19.94
N PRO A 172 -25.24 -16.95 20.28
CA PRO A 172 -24.45 -17.14 21.50
C PRO A 172 -23.05 -16.50 21.40
N VAL A 173 -22.99 -15.19 21.08
CA VAL A 173 -21.76 -14.39 20.88
C VAL A 173 -21.81 -13.07 21.66
N GLY A 174 -20.66 -12.39 21.75
CA GLY A 174 -20.52 -11.09 22.41
C GLY A 174 -20.90 -9.89 21.53
N HIS A 175 -20.30 -8.72 21.79
CA HIS A 175 -20.44 -7.55 20.90
C HIS A 175 -19.56 -7.67 19.64
N GLU A 176 -19.95 -8.59 18.77
CA GLU A 176 -19.29 -8.93 17.52
C GLU A 176 -20.34 -9.32 16.47
N SER A 177 -19.89 -9.46 15.22
CA SER A 177 -20.67 -10.08 14.15
C SER A 177 -19.73 -10.98 13.36
N SER A 178 -19.60 -12.20 13.87
CA SER A 178 -18.60 -13.21 13.49
C SER A 178 -19.20 -14.62 13.38
N ASN A 179 -20.47 -14.81 13.80
CA ASN A 179 -21.16 -16.09 13.71
C ASN A 179 -21.55 -16.37 12.24
N PHE A 180 -21.22 -17.56 11.76
CA PHE A 180 -21.60 -18.02 10.42
C PHE A 180 -23.11 -18.05 10.22
N GLU A 181 -23.88 -18.47 11.24
CA GLU A 181 -25.35 -18.51 11.20
C GLU A 181 -25.94 -17.10 11.05
N GLU A 182 -25.39 -16.10 11.75
CA GLU A 182 -25.82 -14.70 11.64
C GLU A 182 -25.62 -14.14 10.22
N ILE A 183 -24.48 -14.48 9.60
CA ILE A 183 -24.15 -14.06 8.24
C ILE A 183 -25.04 -14.77 7.22
N GLU A 184 -25.34 -16.06 7.41
CA GLU A 184 -26.26 -16.82 6.56
C GLU A 184 -27.71 -16.32 6.67
N ASP A 185 -28.22 -16.09 7.87
CA ASP A 185 -29.55 -15.50 8.09
C ASP A 185 -29.66 -14.07 7.54
N MET A 186 -28.61 -13.25 7.66
CA MET A 186 -28.56 -11.92 7.03
C MET A 186 -28.56 -12.03 5.49
N ALA A 187 -27.81 -12.99 4.92
CA ALA A 187 -27.78 -13.23 3.48
C ALA A 187 -29.16 -13.68 2.95
N ASN A 188 -29.81 -14.62 3.65
CA ASN A 188 -31.18 -15.06 3.36
C ASN A 188 -32.18 -13.90 3.41
N PHE A 189 -32.06 -13.00 4.40
CA PHE A 189 -32.88 -11.78 4.45
C PHE A 189 -32.61 -10.87 3.25
N LEU A 190 -31.33 -10.57 2.95
CA LEU A 190 -30.94 -9.74 1.81
C LEU A 190 -31.49 -10.30 0.49
N GLU A 191 -31.38 -11.61 0.25
CA GLU A 191 -31.98 -12.24 -0.93
C GLU A 191 -33.49 -12.07 -0.95
N SER A 192 -34.18 -12.24 0.19
CA SER A 192 -35.65 -12.13 0.26
C SER A 192 -36.18 -10.72 -0.07
N VAL A 193 -35.42 -9.67 0.22
CA VAL A 193 -35.84 -8.26 0.02
C VAL A 193 -35.26 -7.61 -1.25
N LEU A 194 -34.18 -8.17 -1.81
CA LEU A 194 -33.54 -7.65 -3.03
C LEU A 194 -33.83 -8.48 -4.30
N SER A 195 -34.26 -9.74 -4.18
CA SER A 195 -34.50 -10.60 -5.34
C SER A 195 -35.76 -10.23 -6.14
N PRO A 196 -35.69 -10.11 -7.48
CA PRO A 196 -36.82 -9.70 -8.30
C PRO A 196 -37.71 -10.89 -8.72
N GLN A 197 -38.50 -11.48 -7.81
CA GLN A 197 -39.47 -12.55 -8.11
C GLN A 197 -40.81 -12.41 -7.34
N PRO A 198 -41.93 -12.99 -7.85
CA PRO A 198 -43.27 -12.81 -7.28
C PRO A 198 -43.55 -13.66 -6.03
N LYS A 199 -44.57 -13.26 -5.27
CA LYS A 199 -44.89 -13.80 -3.93
C LYS A 199 -45.32 -15.28 -3.90
N ALA A 200 -44.94 -15.91 -2.78
CA ALA A 200 -45.60 -17.02 -2.05
C ALA A 200 -45.24 -18.49 -2.39
N GLY A 201 -44.69 -19.18 -1.37
CA GLY A 201 -44.53 -20.64 -1.28
C GLY A 201 -44.04 -21.02 0.14
N LYS A 202 -44.49 -22.16 0.71
CA LYS A 202 -44.15 -22.55 2.10
C LYS A 202 -42.87 -23.41 2.18
N ILE A 203 -42.10 -23.21 3.24
CA ILE A 203 -40.86 -23.94 3.59
C ILE A 203 -41.16 -25.22 4.41
N PRO A 204 -40.48 -26.35 4.16
CA PRO A 204 -40.29 -27.45 5.11
C PRO A 204 -38.97 -27.29 5.93
N LYS A 205 -38.98 -27.69 7.20
CA LYS A 205 -37.89 -27.43 8.16
C LYS A 205 -36.63 -28.29 7.96
N PHE A 206 -35.47 -27.74 8.33
CA PHE A 206 -34.28 -28.49 8.74
C PHE A 206 -34.39 -28.98 10.20
N ALA A 207 -33.44 -29.82 10.64
CA ALA A 207 -33.32 -30.34 12.01
C ALA A 207 -31.97 -29.95 12.63
N GLN A 208 -31.97 -29.73 13.95
CA GLN A 208 -30.83 -29.24 14.75
C GLN A 208 -29.71 -30.28 14.92
N VAL A 209 -28.47 -29.79 15.13
CA VAL A 209 -27.49 -30.41 16.05
C VAL A 209 -26.72 -29.29 16.79
N GLU A 210 -26.82 -29.28 18.11
CA GLU A 210 -26.05 -28.44 19.06
C GLU A 210 -24.69 -29.15 19.37
N ASN A 211 -23.65 -28.61 20.04
CA ASN A 211 -23.53 -27.46 20.93
C ASN A 211 -22.03 -27.10 21.23
N ASP A 212 -21.83 -26.15 22.15
CA ASP A 212 -20.68 -25.95 23.07
C ASP A 212 -19.41 -25.15 22.65
N ILE A 213 -19.23 -24.03 23.38
CA ILE A 213 -18.12 -23.05 23.42
C ILE A 213 -17.63 -23.00 24.89
N PRO A 214 -16.32 -23.08 25.22
CA PRO A 214 -15.59 -21.92 25.82
C PRO A 214 -14.04 -21.93 25.67
N GLU A 215 -13.24 -20.88 25.92
CA GLU A 215 -13.41 -19.41 26.02
C GLU A 215 -12.01 -18.72 26.10
N ASN A 216 -11.97 -17.41 25.82
CA ASN A 216 -11.04 -16.37 26.34
C ASN A 216 -9.55 -16.24 25.89
N VAL A 217 -8.95 -15.03 25.74
CA VAL A 217 -9.44 -13.69 25.29
C VAL A 217 -8.30 -12.64 25.15
N THR A 218 -8.21 -11.94 23.99
CA THR A 218 -7.66 -10.59 23.71
C THR A 218 -6.20 -10.17 24.06
N ASN A 219 -5.56 -9.41 23.15
CA ASN A 219 -5.54 -7.93 23.23
C ASN A 219 -4.94 -7.28 21.96
N ASP A 220 -5.71 -6.42 21.31
CA ASP A 220 -5.64 -6.24 19.85
C ASP A 220 -5.42 -4.76 19.40
N ASP A 221 -4.86 -3.90 20.27
CA ASP A 221 -4.57 -2.50 19.93
C ASP A 221 -3.22 -2.28 19.18
N GLU A 222 -2.36 -3.31 19.04
CA GLU A 222 -1.15 -3.24 18.18
C GLU A 222 -1.37 -3.81 16.76
N ILE A 223 -2.43 -4.61 16.52
CA ILE A 223 -2.69 -5.30 15.23
C ILE A 223 -2.79 -4.32 14.07
N ASN A 224 -3.52 -3.23 14.25
CA ASN A 224 -3.84 -2.27 13.19
C ASN A 224 -2.62 -1.43 12.72
N SER A 225 -1.44 -1.62 13.34
CA SER A 225 -0.17 -1.06 12.86
C SER A 225 0.75 -2.10 12.19
N LEU A 226 0.39 -3.39 12.21
CA LEU A 226 1.26 -4.52 11.83
C LEU A 226 0.90 -5.22 10.52
N LEU A 227 -0.20 -4.85 9.87
CA LEU A 227 -0.43 -5.10 8.42
C LEU A 227 0.41 -4.15 7.54
N TYR A 228 1.68 -3.96 7.92
CA TYR A 228 2.70 -3.18 7.24
C TYR A 228 3.86 -4.11 6.82
N TYR A 229 4.53 -3.79 5.70
CA TYR A 229 5.72 -4.48 5.16
C TYR A 229 5.56 -5.87 4.52
N LEU A 230 4.92 -5.90 3.36
CA LEU A 230 5.34 -6.80 2.27
C LEU A 230 5.52 -6.01 0.94
N CYS A 231 6.32 -6.57 0.02
CA CYS A 231 6.48 -6.14 -1.38
C CYS A 231 7.21 -4.82 -1.71
N ALA A 232 8.37 -4.59 -1.08
CA ALA A 232 9.58 -4.09 -1.75
C ALA A 232 10.76 -5.02 -1.33
N ILE A 233 11.82 -5.27 -2.11
CA ILE A 233 12.63 -4.35 -2.95
C ILE A 233 12.98 -4.96 -4.33
N GLY A 234 13.44 -4.11 -5.26
CA GLY A 234 14.31 -4.53 -6.38
C GLY A 234 14.54 -3.44 -7.41
N ILE A 235 15.74 -2.84 -7.43
CA ILE A 235 16.21 -1.91 -8.47
C ILE A 235 17.70 -2.17 -8.69
N ALA A 236 18.09 -2.80 -9.80
CA ALA A 236 19.48 -2.82 -10.29
C ALA A 236 19.49 -3.40 -11.72
N ASP A 237 19.49 -2.53 -12.73
CA ASP A 237 19.74 -2.90 -14.12
C ASP A 237 20.93 -2.06 -14.61
N ASN A 238 21.96 -2.73 -15.14
CA ASN A 238 23.07 -2.09 -15.84
C ASN A 238 22.73 -1.98 -17.32
N ASP A 239 22.54 -0.77 -17.84
CA ASP A 239 22.23 -0.57 -19.27
C ASP A 239 22.95 0.66 -19.86
N GLU A 240 24.30 0.62 -19.86
CA GLU A 240 25.11 1.55 -20.67
C GLU A 240 25.31 1.01 -22.10
N ALA A 241 24.41 1.44 -22.98
CA ALA A 241 24.53 1.64 -24.42
C ALA A 241 25.73 1.02 -25.18
N ILE A 242 25.42 0.17 -26.17
CA ILE A 242 26.18 0.11 -27.43
C ILE A 242 25.25 0.37 -28.62
N GLY A 243 25.39 1.57 -29.20
CA GLY A 243 24.72 1.96 -30.45
C GLY A 243 25.70 2.03 -31.63
N SER A 244 25.28 1.45 -32.76
CA SER A 244 25.86 1.63 -34.11
C SER A 244 27.24 1.02 -34.43
N THR A 245 27.24 0.10 -35.41
CA THR A 245 28.24 0.03 -36.50
C THR A 245 27.53 -0.41 -37.80
N LYS A 246 27.95 0.13 -38.95
CA LYS A 246 27.45 -0.25 -40.29
C LYS A 246 28.61 -0.72 -41.18
N SER A 247 28.58 -1.97 -41.68
CA SER A 247 29.12 -2.34 -43.01
C SER A 247 28.96 -3.84 -43.34
N ILE A 248 28.91 -4.17 -44.62
CA ILE A 248 28.85 -5.51 -45.29
C ILE A 248 30.04 -5.60 -46.29
N PRO A 249 30.37 -6.73 -46.98
CA PRO A 249 30.01 -8.16 -46.85
C PRO A 249 31.29 -9.04 -46.62
N THR A 250 31.63 -10.26 -47.13
CA THR A 250 31.14 -11.18 -48.21
C THR A 250 31.74 -12.61 -48.12
N ALA A 251 31.07 -13.59 -48.75
CA ALA A 251 31.60 -14.73 -49.56
C ALA A 251 32.39 -15.95 -48.96
N ASP A 252 31.75 -17.15 -49.04
CA ASP A 252 32.12 -18.32 -49.91
C ASP A 252 33.45 -19.10 -49.61
N ARG A 253 33.55 -20.45 -49.49
CA ARG A 253 33.25 -21.46 -50.52
C ARG A 253 33.58 -22.94 -50.14
N ASN A 254 32.78 -23.91 -50.67
CA ASN A 254 33.00 -25.39 -50.81
C ASN A 254 33.02 -26.33 -49.57
N GLY A 255 32.59 -27.61 -49.74
CA GLY A 255 32.69 -28.64 -48.66
C GLY A 255 32.26 -30.10 -48.97
N HIS A 256 31.04 -30.35 -49.47
CA HIS A 256 30.50 -31.65 -49.98
C HIS A 256 30.52 -32.96 -49.12
N LYS A 257 29.29 -33.45 -48.79
CA LYS A 257 28.76 -34.86 -49.01
C LYS A 257 29.39 -36.05 -48.22
N TYR A 258 28.72 -37.21 -48.03
CA TYR A 258 27.41 -37.74 -48.50
C TYR A 258 26.72 -38.64 -47.43
N LYS A 259 25.42 -38.91 -47.61
CA LYS A 259 24.52 -39.83 -46.86
C LYS A 259 24.99 -41.30 -46.73
N SER A 260 24.46 -42.01 -45.73
CA SER A 260 23.68 -43.25 -45.95
C SER A 260 22.74 -43.55 -44.76
N ASP A 261 21.44 -43.67 -45.01
CA ASP A 261 20.41 -44.01 -44.00
C ASP A 261 20.32 -45.53 -43.75
N MET A 262 20.05 -45.97 -42.52
CA MET A 262 19.03 -47.02 -42.27
C MET A 262 18.55 -47.14 -40.81
N ALA A 263 17.29 -46.73 -40.61
CA ALA A 263 16.24 -47.38 -39.83
C ALA A 263 16.47 -47.89 -38.38
N ASN A 264 15.76 -47.21 -37.47
CA ASN A 264 14.86 -47.75 -36.43
C ASN A 264 15.33 -48.01 -34.98
N VAL A 265 14.76 -47.17 -34.10
CA VAL A 265 14.13 -47.51 -32.80
C VAL A 265 15.04 -48.17 -31.74
N SER A 266 15.41 -47.52 -30.63
CA SER A 266 14.62 -46.57 -29.82
C SER A 266 15.43 -45.51 -29.05
N ASN A 267 14.85 -44.29 -28.99
CA ASN A 267 14.87 -43.38 -27.83
C ASN A 267 16.22 -42.85 -27.28
N ILE A 268 16.93 -42.10 -28.13
CA ILE A 268 17.27 -40.66 -27.92
C ILE A 268 17.17 -40.20 -26.44
N MET A 269 18.30 -40.05 -25.72
CA MET A 269 19.20 -38.85 -25.67
C MET A 269 18.47 -37.60 -25.11
N ASN A 270 18.86 -36.95 -24.01
CA ASN A 270 20.08 -36.96 -23.20
C ASN A 270 21.36 -36.38 -23.87
N GLY A 271 21.58 -35.06 -23.69
CA GLY A 271 22.93 -34.53 -23.42
C GLY A 271 23.88 -34.11 -24.55
N GLU A 272 23.49 -33.27 -25.52
CA GLU A 272 24.47 -32.69 -26.46
C GLU A 272 24.28 -31.21 -26.89
N TYR A 273 23.78 -30.34 -25.99
CA TYR A 273 23.67 -28.89 -26.24
C TYR A 273 24.73 -28.02 -25.50
N MET A 274 25.55 -28.60 -24.63
CA MET A 274 26.42 -27.89 -23.66
C MET A 274 27.92 -27.91 -24.00
N ARG A 275 28.31 -27.93 -25.29
CA ARG A 275 29.74 -27.94 -25.70
C ARG A 275 30.16 -26.80 -26.66
N SER A 276 29.28 -25.83 -26.93
CA SER A 276 29.46 -24.85 -28.02
C SER A 276 30.25 -23.58 -27.69
N PHE A 277 30.45 -23.23 -26.40
CA PHE A 277 31.10 -21.97 -25.99
C PHE A 277 32.34 -22.20 -25.11
N GLY A 278 33.44 -22.60 -25.75
CA GLY A 278 34.73 -22.81 -25.07
C GLY A 278 35.42 -21.50 -24.70
N ILE A 279 35.43 -21.16 -23.40
CA ILE A 279 36.28 -20.12 -22.79
C ILE A 279 37.08 -20.74 -21.63
N ASP A 280 38.27 -20.20 -21.37
CA ASP A 280 39.38 -20.90 -20.70
C ASP A 280 39.21 -21.13 -19.19
N LYS A 281 39.77 -22.24 -18.71
CA LYS A 281 39.59 -22.83 -17.38
C LYS A 281 40.62 -22.35 -16.33
N LYS A 282 41.29 -21.22 -16.56
CA LYS A 282 42.38 -20.70 -15.69
C LYS A 282 42.40 -19.18 -15.53
N LYS A 283 41.61 -18.67 -14.58
CA LYS A 283 41.95 -17.44 -13.81
C LYS A 283 41.30 -17.41 -12.41
N ILE A 284 41.41 -18.53 -11.70
CA ILE A 284 40.98 -18.67 -10.29
C ILE A 284 42.20 -18.44 -9.38
N LEU A 285 41.98 -17.86 -8.18
CA LEU A 285 42.94 -17.60 -7.09
C LEU A 285 43.79 -16.31 -7.13
N SER A 286 43.14 -15.15 -6.91
CA SER A 286 43.67 -13.94 -6.21
C SER A 286 42.51 -12.92 -6.12
N TRP A 287 42.13 -12.27 -5.01
CA TRP A 287 42.57 -12.15 -3.61
C TRP A 287 41.35 -12.40 -2.68
N SER A 288 41.41 -12.99 -1.48
CA SER A 288 42.13 -12.73 -0.21
C SER A 288 41.40 -11.76 0.77
N SER A 289 41.31 -12.18 2.05
CA SER A 289 40.69 -11.50 3.21
C SER A 289 39.18 -11.19 3.18
N VAL A 290 38.39 -11.96 3.94
CA VAL A 290 36.95 -11.71 4.20
C VAL A 290 36.72 -10.33 4.84
N SER A 291 37.66 -9.87 5.67
CA SER A 291 37.57 -8.58 6.38
C SER A 291 37.33 -7.39 5.45
N LYS A 292 37.94 -7.36 4.26
CA LYS A 292 37.74 -6.26 3.29
C LYS A 292 36.41 -6.31 2.54
N ARG A 293 35.72 -7.46 2.53
CA ARG A 293 34.33 -7.52 2.03
C ARG A 293 33.35 -6.87 3.01
N ALA A 294 33.63 -6.88 4.31
CA ALA A 294 32.80 -6.18 5.29
C ALA A 294 32.86 -4.65 5.12
N GLU A 295 34.02 -4.10 4.73
CA GLU A 295 34.18 -2.66 4.43
C GLU A 295 33.53 -2.29 3.08
N ALA A 296 33.61 -3.17 2.07
CA ALA A 296 33.01 -2.96 0.75
C ALA A 296 31.47 -3.08 0.73
N LEU A 297 30.84 -3.57 1.80
CA LEU A 297 29.39 -3.80 1.86
C LEU A 297 28.54 -2.54 2.16
N ASN A 298 29.17 -1.37 2.35
CA ASN A 298 28.48 -0.13 2.70
C ASN A 298 28.05 0.76 1.51
N ASN A 299 28.48 0.48 0.28
CA ASN A 299 28.15 1.31 -0.90
C ASN A 299 27.94 0.45 -2.16
N ALA A 300 26.73 -0.07 -2.32
CA ALA A 300 26.22 -0.63 -3.59
C ALA A 300 24.70 -0.43 -3.66
N GLU A 301 24.21 0.08 -4.79
CA GLU A 301 22.78 0.28 -5.01
C GLU A 301 22.03 -1.07 -5.07
N GLY A 302 20.77 -1.09 -4.62
CA GLY A 302 19.78 -2.00 -5.21
C GLY A 302 19.61 -3.42 -4.66
N VAL A 303 20.44 -3.89 -3.73
CA VAL A 303 20.40 -5.28 -3.24
C VAL A 303 19.00 -5.66 -2.72
N GLY A 304 18.44 -6.76 -3.25
CA GLY A 304 17.03 -7.16 -3.13
C GLY A 304 16.55 -7.67 -1.77
N ARG A 305 17.01 -7.08 -0.66
CA ARG A 305 16.56 -7.39 0.70
C ARG A 305 15.16 -6.84 0.91
N THR A 306 14.24 -7.60 1.51
CA THR A 306 12.87 -7.10 1.72
C THR A 306 12.87 -5.84 2.59
N ASP A 307 11.92 -4.93 2.34
CA ASP A 307 11.81 -3.66 3.10
C ASP A 307 11.56 -3.93 4.60
N LEU A 308 10.99 -5.12 4.92
CA LEU A 308 10.93 -5.69 6.27
C LEU A 308 12.33 -5.93 6.87
N PHE A 309 13.24 -6.63 6.19
CA PHE A 309 14.60 -6.85 6.69
C PHE A 309 15.42 -5.55 6.69
N SER A 310 15.19 -4.67 5.72
CA SER A 310 15.90 -3.39 5.56
C SER A 310 15.55 -2.37 6.66
N SER A 311 14.32 -2.38 7.18
CA SER A 311 13.86 -1.49 8.26
C SER A 311 14.31 -1.89 9.67
N LEU A 312 14.72 -3.14 9.89
CA LEU A 312 15.21 -3.61 11.20
C LEU A 312 16.47 -2.83 11.68
N PRO A 313 16.63 -2.60 13.00
CA PRO A 313 17.90 -2.16 13.58
C PRO A 313 19.08 -3.03 13.15
N ASN A 314 20.27 -2.43 13.02
CA ASN A 314 21.49 -3.16 12.61
C ASN A 314 21.90 -4.26 13.61
N GLU A 315 21.42 -4.21 14.84
CA GLU A 315 21.61 -5.23 15.87
C GLU A 315 20.64 -6.42 15.68
N GLU A 316 19.36 -6.15 15.35
CA GLU A 316 18.38 -7.18 15.01
C GLU A 316 18.69 -7.88 13.68
N LYS A 317 19.16 -7.15 12.66
CA LYS A 317 19.70 -7.74 11.41
C LYS A 317 20.79 -8.76 11.70
N ARG A 318 21.72 -8.43 12.61
CA ARG A 318 22.78 -9.34 13.07
C ARG A 318 22.22 -10.50 13.90
N ALA A 319 21.22 -10.25 14.75
CA ALA A 319 20.57 -11.30 15.53
C ALA A 319 19.86 -12.32 14.63
N LEU A 320 19.10 -11.89 13.62
CA LEU A 320 18.46 -12.79 12.64
C LEU A 320 19.48 -13.54 11.78
N LEU A 321 20.53 -12.88 11.30
CA LEU A 321 21.60 -13.56 10.56
C LEU A 321 22.35 -14.59 11.43
N ASN A 322 22.55 -14.31 12.72
CA ASN A 322 23.11 -15.27 13.67
C ASN A 322 22.13 -16.42 13.99
N LYS A 323 20.83 -16.14 14.11
CA LYS A 323 19.75 -17.13 14.30
C LYS A 323 19.71 -18.09 13.10
N PHE A 324 19.71 -17.55 11.87
CA PHE A 324 19.86 -18.29 10.61
C PHE A 324 21.13 -19.15 10.58
N GLN A 325 22.32 -18.56 10.81
CA GLN A 325 23.58 -19.31 10.87
C GLN A 325 23.63 -20.37 11.98
N SER A 326 22.88 -20.21 13.08
CA SER A 326 22.79 -21.22 14.13
C SER A 326 21.93 -22.41 13.72
N ILE A 327 20.87 -22.17 12.93
CA ILE A 327 20.02 -23.22 12.34
C ILE A 327 20.80 -23.98 11.26
N ASP A 328 21.55 -23.29 10.40
CA ASP A 328 22.40 -23.91 9.37
C ASP A 328 23.56 -24.72 9.94
N ARG A 329 24.16 -24.30 11.07
CA ARG A 329 25.17 -25.13 11.77
C ARG A 329 24.62 -26.45 12.31
N CYS A 330 23.30 -26.59 12.41
CA CYS A 330 22.62 -27.86 12.68
C CYS A 330 22.19 -28.61 11.40
N ARG A 331 22.41 -28.05 10.20
CA ARG A 331 22.05 -28.58 8.88
C ARG A 331 23.16 -28.38 7.82
N ASN A 332 24.39 -28.78 8.13
CA ASN A 332 25.46 -28.80 7.11
C ASN A 332 25.08 -29.70 5.90
N ASP A 333 25.41 -29.21 4.71
CA ASP A 333 25.42 -29.95 3.43
C ASP A 333 24.13 -30.69 3.01
N SER A 334 23.02 -29.97 2.75
CA SER A 334 21.94 -30.50 1.85
C SER A 334 20.82 -29.56 1.41
N ALA A 335 20.69 -28.32 1.91
CA ALA A 335 19.44 -27.55 1.91
C ALA A 335 18.59 -27.52 0.61
N PHE A 336 19.07 -26.90 -0.49
CA PHE A 336 18.23 -26.62 -1.70
C PHE A 336 18.90 -27.02 -3.03
N PRO A 337 19.13 -28.31 -3.30
CA PRO A 337 19.76 -28.77 -4.54
C PRO A 337 18.95 -28.45 -5.80
N GLN A 338 17.62 -28.35 -5.70
CA GLN A 338 16.70 -28.14 -6.83
C GLN A 338 16.72 -26.73 -7.41
N LEU A 339 17.01 -25.68 -6.61
CA LEU A 339 17.11 -24.32 -7.13
C LEU A 339 18.51 -23.96 -7.64
N ARG A 340 19.54 -24.65 -7.16
CA ARG A 340 20.96 -24.42 -7.55
C ARG A 340 21.30 -24.76 -9.01
N GLN A 341 20.33 -25.22 -9.79
CA GLN A 341 20.42 -25.39 -11.25
C GLN A 341 20.01 -24.14 -12.05
N TYR A 342 19.38 -23.15 -11.42
CA TYR A 342 18.97 -21.88 -12.06
C TYR A 342 20.03 -20.80 -11.85
N ASN A 343 20.31 -20.01 -12.88
CA ASN A 343 21.38 -19.01 -12.89
C ASN A 343 21.16 -17.81 -11.93
N GLY A 344 19.99 -17.71 -11.28
CA GLY A 344 19.61 -16.60 -10.40
C GLY A 344 19.52 -16.94 -8.91
N PHE A 345 19.79 -18.18 -8.49
CA PHE A 345 19.70 -18.58 -7.08
C PHE A 345 20.88 -18.03 -6.26
N ASP A 346 20.58 -17.37 -5.13
CA ASP A 346 21.55 -16.85 -4.16
C ASP A 346 21.05 -17.09 -2.74
N ASP A 347 21.87 -17.76 -1.92
CA ASP A 347 21.58 -18.04 -0.51
C ASP A 347 21.45 -16.74 0.34
N GLU A 348 21.98 -15.58 -0.11
CA GLU A 348 21.75 -14.27 0.54
C GLU A 348 20.39 -13.61 0.19
N LEU A 349 19.66 -14.13 -0.82
CA LEU A 349 18.43 -13.54 -1.34
C LEU A 349 17.17 -14.40 -1.11
N THR A 350 17.27 -15.46 -0.29
CA THR A 350 16.11 -16.27 0.14
C THR A 350 15.12 -15.47 1.00
N LEU A 351 13.83 -15.77 0.84
CA LEU A 351 12.75 -15.23 1.65
C LEU A 351 12.51 -16.01 2.95
N ARG A 352 13.27 -17.06 3.26
CA ARG A 352 13.13 -17.81 4.53
C ARG A 352 13.21 -16.93 5.80
N PRO A 353 14.14 -15.96 5.95
CA PRO A 353 14.13 -15.05 7.09
C PRO A 353 12.88 -14.17 7.15
N VAL A 354 12.26 -13.91 6.00
CA VAL A 354 11.03 -13.12 5.86
C VAL A 354 9.81 -13.95 6.28
N ALA A 355 9.76 -15.25 5.93
CA ALA A 355 8.74 -16.17 6.46
C ALA A 355 8.77 -16.23 7.99
N ILE A 356 9.98 -16.34 8.57
CA ILE A 356 10.16 -16.33 10.03
C ILE A 356 9.67 -15.01 10.63
N ARG A 357 10.10 -13.85 10.12
CA ARG A 357 9.69 -12.57 10.71
C ARG A 357 8.22 -12.23 10.45
N LEU A 358 7.63 -12.68 9.33
CA LEU A 358 6.19 -12.56 9.07
C LEU A 358 5.38 -13.43 10.04
N SER A 359 5.83 -14.66 10.31
CA SER A 359 5.24 -15.53 11.34
C SER A 359 5.35 -14.89 12.72
N GLU A 360 6.51 -14.36 13.11
CA GLU A 360 6.64 -13.60 14.36
C GLU A 360 5.65 -12.42 14.40
N LEU A 361 5.58 -11.57 13.36
CA LEU A 361 4.70 -10.40 13.34
C LEU A 361 3.19 -10.72 13.33
N LEU A 362 2.76 -11.79 12.65
CA LEU A 362 1.35 -12.24 12.66
C LEU A 362 0.91 -12.81 14.02
N ASN A 363 1.87 -13.19 14.87
CA ASN A 363 1.61 -13.67 16.23
C ASN A 363 1.85 -12.56 17.29
N ASP A 364 2.81 -11.66 17.07
CA ASP A 364 3.00 -10.41 17.83
C ASP A 364 1.74 -9.53 17.72
N SER A 365 1.07 -9.52 16.56
CA SER A 365 -0.22 -8.85 16.32
C SER A 365 -1.43 -9.64 16.83
N GLY A 366 -1.44 -9.97 18.13
CA GLY A 366 -2.63 -10.32 18.93
C GLY A 366 -3.44 -11.56 18.53
N SER A 367 -3.12 -12.22 17.42
CA SER A 367 -3.89 -13.34 16.86
C SER A 367 -4.13 -14.44 17.89
N SER A 368 -5.41 -14.72 18.17
CA SER A 368 -5.83 -15.75 19.13
C SER A 368 -5.52 -17.19 18.68
N SER A 369 -5.08 -17.38 17.43
CA SER A 369 -4.50 -18.62 16.93
C SER A 369 -3.08 -18.38 16.43
N MET A 370 -2.17 -19.31 16.72
CA MET A 370 -0.79 -19.22 16.25
C MET A 370 -0.72 -19.41 14.73
N VAL A 371 -0.43 -18.33 13.99
CA VAL A 371 -0.31 -18.37 12.53
C VAL A 371 1.11 -18.77 12.16
N GLU A 372 1.31 -20.05 11.80
CA GLU A 372 2.55 -20.48 11.16
C GLU A 372 2.55 -20.10 9.68
N VAL A 373 3.52 -19.28 9.26
CA VAL A 373 3.80 -19.03 7.84
C VAL A 373 4.53 -20.23 7.26
N LYS A 374 3.79 -21.09 6.54
CA LYS A 374 4.37 -22.14 5.70
C LYS A 374 5.30 -21.48 4.65
N PHE A 375 6.38 -22.17 4.27
CA PHE A 375 7.34 -21.68 3.28
C PHE A 375 7.50 -22.71 2.15
N ALA A 376 7.32 -22.28 0.91
CA ALA A 376 7.62 -23.11 -0.26
C ALA A 376 9.02 -22.78 -0.77
N GLU A 377 9.92 -23.76 -0.69
CA GLU A 377 11.34 -23.69 -1.09
C GLU A 377 11.56 -23.44 -2.59
N ASP A 378 10.49 -23.43 -3.39
CA ASP A 378 10.47 -23.22 -4.84
C ASP A 378 9.11 -22.59 -5.21
N CYS A 379 9.13 -21.40 -5.82
CA CYS A 379 7.91 -20.67 -6.15
C CYS A 379 7.14 -21.22 -7.37
N LEU A 380 7.71 -22.15 -8.14
CA LEU A 380 7.07 -22.82 -9.27
C LEU A 380 6.85 -24.33 -9.04
N ASN A 381 7.15 -24.83 -7.84
CA ASN A 381 6.90 -26.20 -7.40
C ASN A 381 6.34 -26.23 -5.95
N ALA A 382 5.22 -25.55 -5.74
CA ALA A 382 4.56 -25.40 -4.43
C ALA A 382 3.27 -26.23 -4.26
N ASP A 383 2.87 -27.04 -5.25
CA ASP A 383 1.54 -27.67 -5.38
C ASP A 383 1.10 -28.45 -4.14
N ASP A 384 1.97 -29.33 -3.63
CA ASP A 384 1.67 -30.17 -2.45
C ASP A 384 1.41 -29.32 -1.20
N ILE A 385 2.09 -28.18 -1.08
CA ILE A 385 1.93 -27.24 0.04
C ILE A 385 0.63 -26.44 -0.14
N VAL A 386 0.38 -25.93 -1.35
CA VAL A 386 -0.84 -25.18 -1.69
C VAL A 386 -2.09 -26.05 -1.51
N ALA A 387 -2.08 -27.30 -1.98
CA ALA A 387 -3.16 -28.26 -1.78
C ALA A 387 -3.34 -28.71 -0.31
N SER A 388 -2.39 -28.38 0.57
CA SER A 388 -2.47 -28.59 2.03
C SER A 388 -2.86 -27.32 2.81
N LEU A 389 -3.19 -26.21 2.14
CA LEU A 389 -3.62 -24.99 2.82
C LEU A 389 -5.08 -25.07 3.25
N GLU A 390 -5.30 -24.82 4.53
CA GLU A 390 -6.63 -24.62 5.11
C GLU A 390 -6.91 -23.11 5.28
N PRO A 391 -8.19 -22.67 5.29
CA PRO A 391 -8.52 -21.27 5.51
C PRO A 391 -7.86 -20.68 6.77
N GLY A 392 -7.24 -19.51 6.63
CA GLY A 392 -6.48 -18.85 7.70
C GLY A 392 -4.98 -19.21 7.76
N GLN A 393 -4.52 -20.23 7.01
CA GLN A 393 -3.09 -20.51 6.89
C GLN A 393 -2.41 -19.59 5.86
N VAL A 394 -1.14 -19.27 6.08
CA VAL A 394 -0.35 -18.40 5.21
C VAL A 394 0.79 -19.19 4.58
N LEU A 395 0.98 -19.04 3.26
CA LEU A 395 2.13 -19.57 2.52
C LEU A 395 2.95 -18.40 1.94
N LEU A 396 4.24 -18.36 2.27
CA LEU A 396 5.21 -17.54 1.53
C LEU A 396 5.94 -18.42 0.51
N LEU A 397 5.86 -18.04 -0.77
CA LEU A 397 6.70 -18.62 -1.81
C LEU A 397 8.12 -18.04 -1.74
N GLU A 398 9.13 -18.82 -2.13
CA GLU A 398 10.51 -18.35 -2.31
C GLU A 398 10.61 -17.25 -3.39
N ASN A 399 11.74 -16.53 -3.41
CA ASN A 399 12.03 -15.39 -4.25
C ASN A 399 11.77 -15.64 -5.75
N LEU A 400 10.68 -15.04 -6.25
CA LEU A 400 10.23 -15.08 -7.64
C LEU A 400 11.35 -14.81 -8.66
N ARG A 401 12.33 -13.95 -8.33
CA ARG A 401 13.44 -13.59 -9.25
C ARG A 401 14.56 -14.61 -9.33
N PHE A 402 14.49 -15.72 -8.60
CA PHE A 402 15.31 -16.91 -8.89
C PHE A 402 14.98 -17.51 -10.27
N TYR A 403 13.77 -17.23 -10.80
CA TYR A 403 13.40 -17.45 -12.18
C TYR A 403 13.56 -16.15 -13.00
N SER A 404 14.35 -16.23 -14.07
CA SER A 404 14.54 -15.13 -15.03
C SER A 404 13.23 -14.68 -15.69
N ASP A 405 12.27 -15.59 -15.76
CA ASP A 405 10.95 -15.44 -16.35
C ASP A 405 10.11 -14.34 -15.68
N GLU A 406 10.35 -14.00 -14.39
CA GLU A 406 9.64 -12.91 -13.72
C GLU A 406 9.92 -11.56 -14.40
N SER A 407 11.18 -11.28 -14.73
CA SER A 407 11.59 -10.01 -15.33
C SER A 407 11.92 -10.11 -16.83
N SER A 408 11.66 -11.25 -17.48
CA SER A 408 12.01 -11.45 -18.89
C SER A 408 11.35 -10.42 -19.81
N SER A 409 12.11 -9.96 -20.82
CA SER A 409 11.59 -9.14 -21.90
C SER A 409 10.64 -9.92 -22.83
N ASN A 410 10.74 -11.25 -22.89
CA ASN A 410 9.84 -12.11 -23.63
C ASN A 410 8.52 -12.31 -22.87
N GLU A 411 7.42 -11.81 -23.44
CA GLU A 411 6.08 -11.96 -22.89
C GLU A 411 5.64 -13.43 -22.75
N SER A 412 6.16 -14.33 -23.59
CA SER A 412 5.79 -15.76 -23.53
C SER A 412 6.33 -16.43 -22.27
N GLU A 413 7.57 -16.13 -21.88
CA GLU A 413 8.21 -16.63 -20.65
C GLU A 413 7.46 -16.09 -19.42
N ARG A 414 7.23 -14.76 -19.38
CA ARG A 414 6.42 -14.13 -18.31
C ARG A 414 5.03 -14.78 -18.18
N ARG A 415 4.34 -15.03 -19.29
CA ARG A 415 3.01 -15.67 -19.30
C ARG A 415 3.03 -17.11 -18.81
N ILE A 416 4.07 -17.89 -19.11
CA ILE A 416 4.22 -19.27 -18.61
C ILE A 416 4.41 -19.27 -17.08
N MET A 417 5.29 -18.40 -16.56
CA MET A 417 5.46 -18.23 -15.12
C MET A 417 4.17 -17.74 -14.43
N ALA A 418 3.47 -16.78 -15.05
CA ALA A 418 2.19 -16.27 -14.56
C ALA A 418 1.09 -17.35 -14.54
N GLN A 419 0.99 -18.20 -15.57
CA GLN A 419 0.10 -19.37 -15.60
C GLN A 419 0.40 -20.37 -14.48
N ARG A 420 1.69 -20.55 -14.16
CA ARG A 420 2.10 -21.43 -13.06
C ARG A 420 1.69 -20.88 -11.69
N ILE A 421 1.87 -19.58 -11.46
CA ILE A 421 1.49 -18.94 -10.19
C ILE A 421 -0.04 -18.80 -10.08
N ALA A 422 -0.75 -18.57 -11.20
CA ALA A 422 -2.21 -18.55 -11.27
C ALA A 422 -2.85 -19.90 -10.89
N SER A 423 -2.14 -21.04 -11.03
CA SER A 423 -2.67 -22.34 -10.59
C SER A 423 -2.71 -22.53 -9.08
N TYR A 424 -2.23 -21.57 -8.29
CA TYR A 424 -2.15 -21.67 -6.83
C TYR A 424 -3.24 -20.90 -6.06
N GLY A 425 -4.11 -20.13 -6.72
CA GLY A 425 -5.16 -19.39 -6.01
C GLY A 425 -6.12 -18.63 -6.92
N ASP A 426 -7.36 -18.49 -6.45
CA ASP A 426 -8.48 -18.01 -7.25
C ASP A 426 -8.49 -16.49 -7.51
N TYR A 427 -7.86 -15.69 -6.63
CA TYR A 427 -7.91 -14.22 -6.69
C TYR A 427 -6.52 -13.58 -6.59
N PHE A 428 -6.33 -12.49 -7.34
CA PHE A 428 -5.10 -11.69 -7.30
C PHE A 428 -5.34 -10.34 -6.62
N VAL A 429 -4.51 -10.06 -5.60
CA VAL A 429 -4.44 -8.79 -4.88
C VAL A 429 -3.04 -8.20 -5.09
N SER A 430 -2.94 -7.10 -5.83
CA SER A 430 -1.70 -6.35 -5.98
C SER A 430 -1.58 -5.32 -4.86
N ASP A 431 -0.66 -5.53 -3.92
CA ASP A 431 -0.30 -4.49 -2.92
C ASP A 431 1.13 -3.95 -3.12
N ALA A 432 1.80 -4.42 -4.17
CA ALA A 432 3.21 -4.18 -4.46
C ALA A 432 3.48 -2.85 -5.19
N PHE A 433 3.07 -1.70 -4.62
CA PHE A 433 3.23 -0.39 -5.27
C PHE A 433 4.67 -0.13 -5.76
N GLY A 434 5.69 -0.53 -4.99
CA GLY A 434 7.08 -0.38 -5.42
C GLY A 434 7.43 -1.09 -6.73
N ASN A 435 6.80 -2.22 -7.06
CA ASN A 435 7.01 -2.94 -8.31
C ASN A 435 6.12 -2.44 -9.45
N SER A 436 5.03 -1.72 -9.20
CA SER A 436 4.00 -1.43 -10.20
C SER A 436 4.45 -0.58 -11.40
N HIS A 437 5.59 0.11 -11.29
CA HIS A 437 6.21 0.88 -12.38
C HIS A 437 7.07 0.05 -13.35
N ARG A 438 7.37 -1.21 -13.02
CA ARG A 438 8.14 -2.12 -13.89
C ARG A 438 7.34 -2.41 -15.17
N VAL A 439 8.00 -2.41 -16.33
CA VAL A 439 7.38 -2.74 -17.63
C VAL A 439 7.34 -4.25 -17.92
N ASN A 440 8.26 -5.01 -17.31
CA ASN A 440 8.33 -6.47 -17.39
C ASN A 440 8.20 -7.03 -15.97
N SER A 441 7.08 -7.70 -15.69
CA SER A 441 6.85 -8.47 -14.46
C SER A 441 5.79 -9.54 -14.71
N ALA A 442 6.13 -10.81 -14.56
CA ALA A 442 5.18 -11.91 -14.68
C ALA A 442 4.07 -11.78 -13.64
N THR A 443 4.45 -11.55 -12.37
CA THR A 443 3.52 -11.49 -11.24
C THR A 443 2.76 -10.17 -11.10
N THR A 444 3.31 -9.02 -11.52
CA THR A 444 2.60 -7.72 -11.39
C THR A 444 1.75 -7.39 -12.62
N ILE A 445 2.04 -7.97 -13.80
CA ILE A 445 1.38 -7.63 -15.06
C ILE A 445 0.67 -8.82 -15.68
N GLU A 446 1.34 -9.95 -15.90
CA GLU A 446 0.75 -11.06 -16.64
C GLU A 446 -0.17 -11.94 -15.78
N LEU A 447 0.08 -12.07 -14.47
CA LEU A 447 -0.74 -12.84 -13.53
C LEU A 447 -2.21 -12.36 -13.45
N PRO A 448 -2.53 -11.07 -13.22
CA PRO A 448 -3.93 -10.62 -13.30
C PRO A 448 -4.55 -10.80 -14.68
N ARG A 449 -3.77 -10.65 -15.77
CA ARG A 449 -4.25 -10.91 -17.14
C ARG A 449 -4.55 -12.39 -17.42
N VAL A 450 -3.84 -13.30 -16.77
CA VAL A 450 -4.03 -14.75 -16.89
C VAL A 450 -5.21 -15.24 -16.06
N LEU A 451 -5.38 -14.71 -14.84
CA LEU A 451 -6.57 -14.96 -14.01
C LEU A 451 -7.83 -14.25 -14.56
N GLY A 452 -7.66 -13.20 -15.36
CA GLY A 452 -8.76 -12.42 -15.96
C GLY A 452 -9.33 -11.34 -15.04
N HIS A 453 -8.71 -11.13 -13.88
CA HIS A 453 -9.05 -10.09 -12.90
C HIS A 453 -7.86 -9.78 -11.97
N GLY A 454 -7.88 -8.61 -11.34
CA GLY A 454 -6.91 -8.22 -10.33
C GLY A 454 -7.33 -6.96 -9.58
N CYS A 455 -7.33 -7.01 -8.25
CA CYS A 455 -7.64 -5.86 -7.41
C CYS A 455 -6.38 -5.24 -6.79
N CYS A 456 -6.51 -4.01 -6.26
CA CYS A 456 -5.47 -3.40 -5.42
C CYS A 456 -5.71 -3.73 -3.94
N GLY A 457 -4.62 -4.00 -3.22
CA GLY A 457 -4.64 -4.05 -1.75
C GLY A 457 -4.64 -2.64 -1.13
N TYR A 458 -4.66 -2.57 0.19
CA TYR A 458 -4.80 -1.30 0.92
C TYR A 458 -3.58 -0.37 0.81
N LEU A 459 -2.35 -0.91 0.74
CA LEU A 459 -1.16 -0.10 0.52
C LEU A 459 -1.17 0.51 -0.89
N LEU A 460 -1.45 -0.29 -1.92
CA LEU A 460 -1.54 0.19 -3.30
C LEU A 460 -2.69 1.19 -3.48
N GLN A 461 -3.86 0.91 -2.89
CA GLN A 461 -5.00 1.85 -2.88
C GLN A 461 -4.63 3.18 -2.21
N ARG A 462 -3.91 3.15 -1.07
CA ARG A 462 -3.45 4.36 -0.35
C ARG A 462 -2.44 5.15 -1.18
N GLU A 463 -1.47 4.49 -1.81
CA GLU A 463 -0.47 5.12 -2.68
C GLU A 463 -1.14 5.82 -3.87
N ILE A 464 -2.03 5.09 -4.58
CA ILE A 464 -2.82 5.63 -5.70
C ILE A 464 -3.63 6.85 -5.26
N THR A 465 -4.42 6.71 -4.19
CA THR A 465 -5.30 7.79 -3.70
C THR A 465 -4.50 9.02 -3.28
N THR A 466 -3.37 8.82 -2.61
CA THR A 466 -2.50 9.90 -2.13
C THR A 466 -1.90 10.70 -3.29
N TYR A 467 -1.32 10.03 -4.29
CA TYR A 467 -0.75 10.72 -5.44
C TYR A 467 -1.80 11.24 -6.43
N ALA A 468 -2.95 10.58 -6.56
CA ALA A 468 -4.07 11.07 -7.37
C ALA A 468 -4.65 12.38 -6.81
N ASN A 469 -4.82 12.50 -5.49
CA ASN A 469 -5.24 13.75 -4.86
C ASN A 469 -4.22 14.88 -5.09
N LEU A 470 -2.93 14.56 -4.96
CA LEU A 470 -1.81 15.50 -5.15
C LEU A 470 -1.75 16.04 -6.58
N LEU A 471 -1.78 15.16 -7.58
CA LEU A 471 -1.64 15.53 -8.99
C LEU A 471 -2.96 16.03 -9.59
N GLY A 472 -4.10 15.54 -9.12
CA GLY A 472 -5.44 16.01 -9.49
C GLY A 472 -5.65 17.48 -9.11
N GLY A 473 -5.06 17.93 -8.00
CA GLY A 473 -5.28 19.27 -7.44
C GLY A 473 -6.36 19.29 -6.35
N ALA A 474 -6.55 18.17 -5.65
CA ALA A 474 -7.36 18.08 -4.44
C ALA A 474 -6.53 18.30 -3.15
N ALA A 475 -5.20 18.45 -3.29
CA ALA A 475 -4.31 18.79 -2.18
C ALA A 475 -4.55 20.24 -1.69
N PRO A 476 -4.65 20.47 -0.36
CA PRO A 476 -4.76 21.81 0.22
C PRO A 476 -3.58 22.73 -0.11
N HIS A 477 -3.86 23.99 -0.47
CA HIS A 477 -2.86 25.03 -0.73
C HIS A 477 -2.72 25.99 0.47
N PRO A 478 -1.54 26.59 0.74
CA PRO A 478 -0.32 26.50 -0.07
C PRO A 478 0.34 25.12 -0.02
N MET A 479 0.94 24.71 -1.14
CA MET A 479 1.63 23.44 -1.30
C MET A 479 3.11 23.66 -1.61
N VAL A 480 4.00 22.98 -0.87
CA VAL A 480 5.43 22.92 -1.13
C VAL A 480 5.86 21.57 -1.73
N ALA A 481 6.69 21.61 -2.78
CA ALA A 481 7.50 20.47 -3.18
C ALA A 481 8.94 20.64 -2.68
N ILE A 482 9.48 19.62 -2.03
CA ILE A 482 10.84 19.56 -1.48
C ILE A 482 11.60 18.50 -2.29
N VAL A 483 12.59 18.91 -3.07
CA VAL A 483 13.32 18.03 -3.98
C VAL A 483 14.80 18.01 -3.62
N GLY A 484 15.33 16.81 -3.36
CA GLY A 484 16.73 16.59 -2.99
C GLY A 484 17.33 15.33 -3.61
N GLY A 485 18.47 14.89 -3.11
CA GLY A 485 19.29 13.80 -3.66
C GLY A 485 20.35 14.27 -4.66
N ALA A 486 20.97 13.32 -5.36
CA ALA A 486 22.20 13.56 -6.12
C ALA A 486 22.00 14.25 -7.48
N LYS A 487 21.07 13.74 -8.30
CA LYS A 487 20.98 14.05 -9.74
C LYS A 487 19.79 14.95 -10.07
N VAL A 488 20.02 15.99 -10.88
CA VAL A 488 18.98 16.81 -11.53
C VAL A 488 18.35 16.03 -12.68
N SER A 489 19.15 15.32 -13.47
CA SER A 489 18.72 14.57 -14.68
C SER A 489 17.50 13.67 -14.42
N GLU A 490 17.52 12.90 -13.34
CA GLU A 490 16.43 11.99 -12.95
C GLU A 490 15.15 12.71 -12.48
N LYS A 491 15.26 13.98 -12.06
CA LYS A 491 14.20 14.73 -11.35
C LYS A 491 13.71 15.99 -12.06
N ILE A 492 14.37 16.44 -13.13
CA ILE A 492 13.95 17.64 -13.87
C ILE A 492 12.53 17.50 -14.44
N LEU A 493 12.18 16.34 -14.99
CA LEU A 493 10.83 16.05 -15.52
C LEU A 493 9.75 15.97 -14.43
N LEU A 494 10.13 15.61 -13.21
CA LEU A 494 9.26 15.70 -12.03
C LEU A 494 8.99 17.18 -11.72
N MET A 495 10.06 17.97 -11.56
CA MET A 495 9.97 19.39 -11.21
C MET A 495 9.16 20.18 -12.27
N GLU A 496 9.41 19.97 -13.56
CA GLU A 496 8.67 20.67 -14.63
C GLU A 496 7.16 20.37 -14.66
N ARG A 497 6.73 19.17 -14.25
CA ARG A 497 5.29 18.84 -14.17
C ARG A 497 4.66 19.41 -12.90
N ILE A 498 5.33 19.32 -11.76
CA ILE A 498 4.77 19.73 -10.47
C ILE A 498 4.75 21.27 -10.28
N LEU A 499 5.57 22.03 -11.03
CA LEU A 499 5.54 23.51 -11.06
C LEU A 499 4.17 24.15 -11.37
N ARG A 500 3.19 23.40 -11.89
CA ARG A 500 1.81 23.88 -12.13
C ARG A 500 0.81 23.50 -11.03
N LYS A 501 1.30 22.96 -9.91
CA LYS A 501 0.52 22.34 -8.83
C LYS A 501 1.00 22.74 -7.43
N ILE A 502 1.96 23.65 -7.33
CA ILE A 502 2.61 24.08 -6.08
C ILE A 502 2.76 25.59 -6.05
N ASP A 503 2.91 26.12 -4.84
CA ASP A 503 3.19 27.53 -4.59
C ASP A 503 4.69 27.74 -4.29
N CYS A 504 5.33 26.75 -3.65
CA CYS A 504 6.75 26.78 -3.28
C CYS A 504 7.51 25.54 -3.78
N LEU A 505 8.73 25.71 -4.27
CA LEU A 505 9.67 24.67 -4.67
C LEU A 505 10.99 24.81 -3.88
N VAL A 506 11.19 23.94 -2.89
CA VAL A 506 12.42 23.83 -2.10
C VAL A 506 13.38 22.85 -2.81
N ILE A 507 14.63 23.25 -2.99
CA ILE A 507 15.65 22.49 -3.72
C ILE A 507 16.91 22.33 -2.86
N GLY A 508 17.20 21.12 -2.38
CA GLY A 508 18.40 20.80 -1.60
C GLY A 508 19.16 19.58 -2.14
N GLY A 509 20.06 19.00 -1.35
CA GLY A 509 20.92 17.90 -1.80
C GLY A 509 21.92 18.34 -2.88
N ALA A 510 22.67 17.40 -3.45
CA ALA A 510 23.71 17.75 -4.43
C ALA A 510 23.15 18.33 -5.73
N LEU A 511 21.92 17.99 -6.10
CA LEU A 511 21.26 18.56 -7.27
C LEU A 511 21.06 20.09 -7.18
N ALA A 512 21.05 20.67 -5.97
CA ALA A 512 20.99 22.11 -5.76
C ALA A 512 22.23 22.86 -6.29
N TYR A 513 23.40 22.22 -6.32
CA TYR A 513 24.64 22.88 -6.77
C TYR A 513 24.64 23.17 -8.27
N THR A 514 23.94 22.37 -9.08
CA THR A 514 23.68 22.69 -10.50
C THR A 514 22.89 24.00 -10.63
N PHE A 515 21.84 24.21 -9.82
CA PHE A 515 21.05 25.44 -9.84
C PHE A 515 21.85 26.64 -9.32
N LEU A 516 22.60 26.48 -8.22
CA LEU A 516 23.45 27.54 -7.64
C LEU A 516 24.56 27.97 -8.61
N LYS A 517 25.20 27.02 -9.29
CA LYS A 517 26.20 27.27 -10.34
C LYS A 517 25.58 28.00 -11.54
N ALA A 518 24.39 27.57 -11.99
CA ALA A 518 23.68 28.20 -13.11
C ALA A 518 23.31 29.67 -12.86
N ILE A 519 23.09 30.07 -11.59
CA ILE A 519 22.87 31.47 -11.19
C ILE A 519 24.15 32.21 -10.72
N GLY A 520 25.32 31.58 -10.84
CA GLY A 520 26.63 32.23 -10.69
C GLY A 520 27.34 32.08 -9.34
N TYR A 521 26.84 31.25 -8.41
CA TYR A 521 27.55 30.97 -7.16
C TYR A 521 28.74 30.01 -7.34
N LYS A 522 29.74 30.14 -6.47
CA LYS A 522 30.81 29.14 -6.34
C LYS A 522 30.28 27.88 -5.65
N ILE A 523 30.61 26.71 -6.21
CA ILE A 523 30.23 25.41 -5.65
C ILE A 523 31.43 24.55 -5.23
N GLY A 524 32.66 25.08 -5.27
CA GLY A 524 33.87 24.35 -4.89
C GLY A 524 34.01 23.02 -5.64
N ASN A 525 34.26 21.94 -4.90
CA ASN A 525 34.32 20.55 -5.37
C ASN A 525 32.96 19.82 -5.30
N SER A 526 31.85 20.52 -5.09
CA SER A 526 30.54 19.88 -4.90
C SER A 526 30.03 19.20 -6.18
N PHE A 527 29.35 18.07 -6.02
CA PHE A 527 28.82 17.30 -7.15
C PHE A 527 27.80 18.11 -7.95
N HIS A 528 27.94 18.10 -9.27
CA HIS A 528 27.01 18.73 -10.22
C HIS A 528 27.18 18.08 -11.60
N GLU A 529 26.11 17.95 -12.39
CA GLU A 529 26.09 17.13 -13.62
C GLU A 529 26.63 17.88 -14.88
N ALA A 530 27.63 18.75 -14.71
CA ALA A 530 28.09 19.62 -15.80
C ALA A 530 28.57 18.86 -17.05
N GLY A 531 28.19 19.37 -18.22
CA GLY A 531 28.54 18.78 -19.52
C GLY A 531 27.72 17.55 -19.90
N GLN A 532 26.90 17.00 -18.99
CA GLN A 532 25.94 15.97 -19.37
C GLN A 532 24.82 16.58 -20.22
N SER A 533 24.50 15.91 -21.32
CA SER A 533 23.44 16.31 -22.24
C SER A 533 22.21 15.44 -21.99
N PHE A 534 21.15 16.02 -21.43
CA PHE A 534 19.89 15.34 -21.24
C PHE A 534 19.11 15.34 -22.56
N GLY A 535 18.68 14.15 -23.02
CA GLY A 535 17.74 14.03 -24.14
C GLY A 535 16.32 14.29 -23.66
N ASP A 536 15.69 15.37 -24.14
CA ASP A 536 14.32 15.68 -23.74
C ASP A 536 13.27 14.78 -24.43
N LYS A 537 11.98 15.05 -24.18
CA LYS A 537 10.84 14.34 -24.79
C LYS A 537 10.75 14.42 -26.33
N TYR A 538 11.63 15.17 -26.98
CA TYR A 538 11.78 15.26 -28.44
C TYR A 538 13.17 14.78 -28.91
N CYS A 539 13.94 14.16 -28.02
CA CYS A 539 15.34 13.75 -28.21
C CYS A 539 16.32 14.91 -28.47
N GLU A 540 15.98 16.15 -28.08
CA GLU A 540 16.92 17.28 -28.14
C GLU A 540 17.91 17.19 -26.97
N MET A 541 19.21 17.12 -27.28
CA MET A 541 20.29 17.21 -26.29
C MET A 541 20.34 18.62 -25.68
N LYS A 542 20.10 18.74 -24.38
CA LYS A 542 20.16 20.00 -23.62
C LYS A 542 21.14 19.88 -22.45
N ASN A 543 21.97 20.90 -22.26
CA ASN A 543 22.88 20.98 -21.13
C ASN A 543 22.08 21.13 -19.82
N ILE A 544 22.52 20.47 -18.75
CA ILE A 544 21.86 20.51 -17.45
C ILE A 544 21.79 21.94 -16.88
N ASP A 545 22.81 22.77 -17.13
CA ASP A 545 22.90 24.15 -16.64
C ASP A 545 21.84 25.07 -17.32
N ASP A 546 21.63 24.90 -18.63
CA ASP A 546 20.58 25.59 -19.39
C ASP A 546 19.18 25.14 -18.95
N LEU A 547 19.04 23.85 -18.63
CA LEU A 547 17.78 23.25 -18.21
C LEU A 547 17.37 23.70 -16.80
N ALA A 548 18.33 23.80 -15.87
CA ALA A 548 18.14 24.42 -14.56
C ALA A 548 17.72 25.90 -14.68
N THR A 549 18.39 26.66 -15.55
CA THR A 549 18.05 28.07 -15.84
C THR A 549 16.64 28.21 -16.45
N SER A 550 16.28 27.29 -17.35
CA SER A 550 14.93 27.20 -17.94
C SER A 550 13.88 26.91 -16.86
N LEU A 551 14.16 26.01 -15.92
CA LEU A 551 13.25 25.63 -14.85
C LEU A 551 13.00 26.79 -13.86
N LEU A 552 14.04 27.50 -13.45
CA LEU A 552 13.90 28.72 -12.64
C LEU A 552 13.09 29.81 -13.36
N SER A 553 13.19 29.89 -14.69
CA SER A 553 12.39 30.80 -15.51
C SER A 553 10.93 30.35 -15.61
N LYS A 554 10.67 29.05 -15.79
CA LYS A 554 9.32 28.46 -15.77
C LYS A 554 8.63 28.65 -14.43
N ALA A 555 9.34 28.48 -13.32
CA ALA A 555 8.82 28.68 -11.97
C ALA A 555 8.30 30.11 -11.77
N LYS A 556 9.10 31.13 -12.14
CA LYS A 556 8.69 32.54 -12.11
C LYS A 556 7.46 32.83 -12.97
N VAL A 557 7.34 32.20 -14.14
CA VAL A 557 6.16 32.33 -15.01
C VAL A 557 4.91 31.64 -14.43
N CYS A 558 5.09 30.58 -13.64
CA CYS A 558 4.01 29.89 -12.93
C CYS A 558 3.67 30.53 -11.56
N GLY A 559 4.39 31.58 -11.14
CA GLY A 559 4.22 32.22 -9.83
C GLY A 559 4.81 31.45 -8.64
N VAL A 560 5.62 30.42 -8.89
CA VAL A 560 6.20 29.56 -7.86
C VAL A 560 7.43 30.21 -7.23
N GLU A 561 7.45 30.29 -5.90
CA GLU A 561 8.63 30.67 -5.13
C GLU A 561 9.65 29.51 -5.12
N VAL A 562 10.90 29.77 -5.52
CA VAL A 562 11.96 28.74 -5.53
C VAL A 562 13.00 29.05 -4.46
N LEU A 563 13.20 28.11 -3.53
CA LEU A 563 14.08 28.26 -2.38
C LEU A 563 15.31 27.34 -2.51
N LEU A 564 16.44 27.94 -2.87
CA LEU A 564 17.77 27.32 -2.93
C LEU A 564 18.54 27.52 -1.61
N PRO A 565 19.59 26.74 -1.32
CA PRO A 565 20.34 26.88 -0.08
C PRO A 565 21.02 28.25 0.04
N LEU A 566 20.94 28.83 1.24
CA LEU A 566 21.60 30.08 1.63
C LEU A 566 22.97 29.85 2.28
N ASP A 567 23.19 28.64 2.81
CA ASP A 567 24.39 28.20 3.49
C ASP A 567 24.50 26.67 3.46
N HIS A 568 25.70 26.15 3.71
CA HIS A 568 26.07 24.76 3.46
C HIS A 568 26.92 24.20 4.59
N VAL A 569 26.76 22.89 4.87
CA VAL A 569 27.71 22.10 5.68
C VAL A 569 28.69 21.43 4.72
N CYS A 570 29.98 21.73 4.83
CA CYS A 570 31.00 21.31 3.86
C CYS A 570 32.17 20.57 4.50
N HIS A 571 32.80 19.68 3.73
CA HIS A 571 34.08 19.06 4.07
C HIS A 571 34.96 18.89 2.83
N THR A 572 36.21 18.43 3.00
CA THR A 572 37.14 18.21 1.86
C THR A 572 36.92 16.88 1.14
N SER A 573 36.21 15.94 1.76
CA SER A 573 35.82 14.64 1.21
C SER A 573 34.49 14.16 1.80
N CYS A 574 33.87 13.16 1.19
CA CYS A 574 32.58 12.60 1.61
C CYS A 574 32.78 11.46 2.64
N ASP A 575 33.40 11.80 3.77
CA ASP A 575 33.76 10.85 4.84
C ASP A 575 33.22 11.34 6.21
N PRO A 576 32.98 10.45 7.19
CA PRO A 576 32.63 10.83 8.55
C PRO A 576 33.68 11.78 9.17
N THR A 577 33.21 12.89 9.74
CA THR A 577 34.08 13.96 10.28
C THR A 577 33.44 14.66 11.46
N ASP A 578 34.24 14.97 12.48
CA ASP A 578 33.83 15.76 13.66
C ASP A 578 33.99 17.28 13.43
N ALA A 579 34.62 17.68 12.31
CA ALA A 579 34.96 19.06 11.99
C ALA A 579 34.56 19.46 10.56
N PRO A 580 33.24 19.47 10.24
CA PRO A 580 32.74 20.15 9.04
C PRO A 580 32.91 21.67 9.19
N ILE A 581 32.98 22.38 8.06
CA ILE A 581 32.79 23.85 8.05
C ILE A 581 31.34 24.18 7.70
N ILE A 582 30.86 25.33 8.15
CA ILE A 582 29.57 25.88 7.74
C ILE A 582 29.83 27.20 6.99
N THR A 583 29.25 27.38 5.81
CA THR A 583 29.41 28.62 5.03
C THR A 583 28.53 29.75 5.60
N THR A 584 28.92 31.00 5.37
CA THR A 584 28.10 32.17 5.76
C THR A 584 27.13 32.63 4.68
N ASP A 585 27.35 32.17 3.44
CA ASP A 585 26.53 32.43 2.26
C ASP A 585 26.49 31.19 1.35
N ALA A 586 25.83 31.31 0.19
CA ALA A 586 25.65 30.21 -0.75
C ALA A 586 26.93 29.82 -1.53
N ASN A 587 28.08 30.46 -1.28
CA ASN A 587 29.34 30.12 -1.93
C ASN A 587 30.10 29.03 -1.15
N VAL A 588 30.34 27.89 -1.80
CA VAL A 588 31.20 26.82 -1.26
C VAL A 588 32.67 27.17 -1.53
N PRO A 589 33.57 27.11 -0.52
CA PRO A 589 34.99 27.39 -0.69
C PRO A 589 35.69 26.45 -1.68
N ASP A 590 36.69 26.99 -2.39
CA ASP A 590 37.51 26.20 -3.31
C ASP A 590 38.24 25.07 -2.54
N GLY A 591 38.18 23.82 -3.04
CA GLY A 591 38.71 22.63 -2.36
C GLY A 591 37.74 21.92 -1.42
N TYR A 592 36.61 22.54 -1.05
CA TYR A 592 35.55 21.92 -0.23
C TYR A 592 34.37 21.48 -1.10
N MET A 593 33.66 20.44 -0.67
CA MET A 593 32.37 20.01 -1.20
C MET A 593 31.29 20.19 -0.13
N ALA A 594 30.10 20.65 -0.53
CA ALA A 594 28.94 20.80 0.33
C ALA A 594 28.13 19.49 0.37
N LEU A 595 27.82 19.03 1.57
CA LEU A 595 27.34 17.66 1.84
C LEU A 595 26.01 17.62 2.61
N ASP A 596 25.58 18.72 3.24
CA ASP A 596 24.25 18.93 3.80
C ASP A 596 23.91 20.44 3.79
N ILE A 597 22.64 20.79 3.95
CA ILE A 597 22.20 22.18 4.01
C ILE A 597 22.55 22.83 5.37
N GLY A 598 22.94 24.11 5.33
CA GLY A 598 23.32 24.85 6.53
C GLY A 598 22.15 25.29 7.41
N PRO A 599 22.43 25.79 8.63
CA PRO A 599 21.40 26.15 9.62
C PRO A 599 20.47 27.30 9.18
N GLN A 600 20.93 28.26 8.37
CA GLN A 600 20.06 29.32 7.83
C GLN A 600 19.08 28.75 6.81
N THR A 601 19.56 27.84 5.97
CA THR A 601 18.75 27.10 4.97
C THR A 601 17.71 26.22 5.65
N ILE A 602 18.10 25.49 6.70
CA ILE A 602 17.16 24.70 7.52
C ILE A 602 16.05 25.60 8.07
N ALA A 603 16.40 26.73 8.70
CA ALA A 603 15.41 27.66 9.25
C ALA A 603 14.45 28.21 8.17
N MET A 604 14.97 28.59 6.99
CA MET A 604 14.16 29.08 5.87
C MET A 604 13.21 27.99 5.32
N TYR A 605 13.67 26.76 5.15
CA TYR A 605 12.84 25.66 4.67
C TYR A 605 11.77 25.26 5.70
N GLN A 606 12.12 25.24 6.99
CA GLN A 606 11.14 25.02 8.07
C GLN A 606 10.08 26.13 8.12
N GLN A 607 10.48 27.39 7.91
CA GLN A 607 9.54 28.51 7.79
C GLN A 607 8.58 28.32 6.60
N CYS A 608 9.08 27.92 5.42
CA CYS A 608 8.23 27.61 4.25
C CYS A 608 7.21 26.49 4.58
N ILE A 609 7.67 25.37 5.14
CA ILE A 609 6.82 24.23 5.54
C ILE A 609 5.77 24.65 6.58
N SER A 610 6.10 25.60 7.48
CA SER A 610 5.16 26.11 8.49
C SER A 610 3.97 26.89 7.90
N GLN A 611 4.13 27.45 6.70
CA GLN A 611 3.11 28.25 6.00
C GLN A 611 2.24 27.41 5.05
N CYS A 612 2.66 26.18 4.74
CA CYS A 612 1.96 25.28 3.83
C CYS A 612 0.88 24.43 4.53
N GLN A 613 -0.13 24.03 3.75
CA GLN A 613 -1.16 23.04 4.10
C GLN A 613 -0.89 21.66 3.47
N SER A 614 -0.13 21.60 2.36
CA SER A 614 0.40 20.35 1.80
C SER A 614 1.91 20.42 1.59
N ALA A 615 2.58 19.28 1.72
CA ALA A 615 4.00 19.14 1.43
C ALA A 615 4.31 17.78 0.79
N VAL A 616 5.14 17.76 -0.26
CA VAL A 616 5.69 16.52 -0.84
C VAL A 616 7.21 16.57 -0.83
N TRP A 617 7.86 15.55 -0.28
CA TRP A 617 9.32 15.46 -0.17
C TRP A 617 9.86 14.26 -0.97
N ASN A 618 10.87 14.52 -1.81
CA ASN A 618 11.54 13.50 -2.62
C ASN A 618 13.05 13.69 -2.75
N GLY A 619 13.81 12.90 -1.98
CA GLY A 619 15.27 12.86 -1.92
C GLY A 619 15.85 13.64 -0.73
N PRO A 620 16.89 13.11 -0.05
CA PRO A 620 17.49 13.74 1.14
C PRO A 620 18.18 15.06 0.79
N LEU A 621 18.33 15.95 1.77
CA LEU A 621 18.94 17.27 1.55
C LEU A 621 20.45 17.31 1.82
N GLY A 622 21.00 16.20 2.33
CA GLY A 622 22.41 15.94 2.55
C GLY A 622 22.72 14.43 2.54
N VAL A 623 23.98 14.06 2.74
CA VAL A 623 24.47 12.67 2.82
C VAL A 623 24.12 12.06 4.19
N PHE A 624 22.82 11.80 4.39
CA PHE A 624 22.24 11.39 5.66
C PHE A 624 22.73 10.03 6.20
N GLU A 625 23.40 9.25 5.35
CA GLU A 625 24.14 8.04 5.70
C GLU A 625 25.32 8.32 6.63
N ILE A 626 25.85 9.55 6.62
CA ILE A 626 26.89 10.05 7.52
C ILE A 626 26.22 10.99 8.54
N PRO A 627 26.27 10.72 9.87
CA PRO A 627 25.55 11.50 10.87
C PRO A 627 25.83 13.02 10.84
N THR A 628 27.06 13.42 10.52
CA THR A 628 27.48 14.82 10.35
C THR A 628 26.69 15.56 9.27
N PHE A 629 26.21 14.85 8.24
CA PHE A 629 25.55 15.39 7.05
C PHE A 629 24.08 14.94 6.95
N ALA A 630 23.49 14.50 8.06
CA ALA A 630 22.09 14.10 8.18
C ALA A 630 21.17 15.19 8.74
N THR A 631 21.73 16.27 9.29
CA THR A 631 21.03 17.29 10.09
C THR A 631 19.90 17.97 9.29
N GLY A 632 20.16 18.39 8.06
CA GLY A 632 19.17 19.00 7.19
C GLY A 632 18.04 18.04 6.81
N SER A 633 18.39 16.82 6.40
CA SER A 633 17.40 15.77 6.07
C SER A 633 16.48 15.44 7.25
N PHE A 634 17.04 15.30 8.47
CA PHE A 634 16.25 15.05 9.68
C PHE A 634 15.46 16.28 10.13
N ALA A 635 15.98 17.50 9.98
CA ALA A 635 15.27 18.73 10.32
C ALA A 635 14.04 18.97 9.43
N ILE A 636 14.07 18.55 8.16
CA ILE A 636 12.91 18.54 7.27
C ILE A 636 11.93 17.43 7.63
N ALA A 637 12.40 16.19 7.82
CA ALA A 637 11.53 15.08 8.26
C ALA A 637 10.77 15.43 9.56
N LYS A 638 11.46 16.08 10.50
CA LYS A 638 10.88 16.64 11.72
C LYS A 638 9.80 17.67 11.44
N ALA A 639 10.09 18.70 10.65
CA ALA A 639 9.13 19.77 10.36
C ALA A 639 7.88 19.30 9.60
N LEU A 640 8.02 18.28 8.75
CA LEU A 640 6.90 17.61 8.11
C LEU A 640 6.03 16.86 9.13
N GLY A 641 6.64 15.97 9.93
CA GLY A 641 5.91 15.18 10.93
C GLY A 641 5.24 16.05 12.00
N ASP A 642 5.94 17.06 12.52
CA ASP A 642 5.38 17.97 13.53
C ASP A 642 4.26 18.83 12.92
N GLY A 643 4.45 19.35 11.70
CA GLY A 643 3.40 20.06 10.96
C GLY A 643 2.15 19.22 10.72
N THR A 644 2.29 17.91 10.50
CA THR A 644 1.15 17.00 10.35
C THR A 644 0.40 16.80 11.66
N GLN A 645 1.12 16.49 12.75
CA GLN A 645 0.49 16.21 14.04
C GLN A 645 -0.11 17.47 14.70
N GLU A 646 0.52 18.64 14.54
CA GLU A 646 0.15 19.88 15.22
C GLU A 646 -0.79 20.78 14.40
N ARG A 647 -0.70 20.74 13.06
CA ARG A 647 -1.45 21.63 12.15
C ARG A 647 -2.31 20.92 11.12
N GLY A 648 -2.24 19.59 11.02
CA GLY A 648 -2.94 18.83 9.97
C GLY A 648 -2.33 18.98 8.57
N LEU A 649 -1.03 19.33 8.46
CA LEU A 649 -0.30 19.36 7.20
C LEU A 649 -0.42 18.01 6.47
N MET A 650 -0.90 18.02 5.22
CA MET A 650 -0.88 16.85 4.34
C MET A 650 0.54 16.63 3.83
N SER A 651 1.32 15.79 4.51
CA SER A 651 2.73 15.53 4.20
C SER A 651 2.95 14.17 3.54
N ILE A 652 3.60 14.15 2.38
CA ILE A 652 3.92 12.95 1.62
C ILE A 652 5.45 12.82 1.51
N VAL A 653 6.00 11.71 1.97
CA VAL A 653 7.43 11.38 1.80
C VAL A 653 7.55 10.26 0.76
N GLY A 654 8.29 10.50 -0.33
CA GLY A 654 8.47 9.52 -1.40
C GLY A 654 9.91 9.39 -1.86
N GLY A 655 10.30 8.20 -2.34
CA GLY A 655 11.71 7.86 -2.60
C GLY A 655 12.37 7.22 -1.39
N GLY A 656 13.03 6.07 -1.60
CA GLY A 656 13.60 5.22 -0.52
C GLY A 656 14.44 6.02 0.48
N ALA A 657 15.48 6.70 0.01
CA ALA A 657 16.35 7.52 0.88
C ALA A 657 15.62 8.59 1.72
N SER A 658 14.49 9.15 1.25
CA SER A 658 13.68 10.06 2.09
C SER A 658 12.80 9.32 3.09
N ALA A 659 12.24 8.17 2.71
CA ALA A 659 11.55 7.29 3.64
C ALA A 659 12.50 6.80 4.74
N ASP A 660 13.72 6.39 4.38
CA ASP A 660 14.76 5.93 5.31
C ASP A 660 15.29 7.04 6.20
N ALA A 661 15.52 8.25 5.67
CA ALA A 661 15.82 9.42 6.50
C ALA A 661 14.68 9.72 7.51
N ALA A 662 13.41 9.60 7.10
CA ALA A 662 12.26 9.78 7.99
C ALA A 662 12.11 8.64 9.03
N ARG A 663 12.44 7.40 8.65
CA ARG A 663 12.46 6.21 9.52
C ARG A 663 13.55 6.37 10.60
N LEU A 664 14.78 6.70 10.21
CA LEU A 664 15.94 6.83 11.10
C LEU A 664 15.79 7.91 12.18
N CYS A 665 15.12 9.03 11.87
CA CYS A 665 14.83 10.07 12.87
C CYS A 665 13.50 9.88 13.63
N GLY A 666 12.77 8.78 13.41
CA GLY A 666 11.51 8.47 14.11
C GLY A 666 10.30 9.31 13.68
N HIS A 667 10.39 10.03 12.55
CA HIS A 667 9.30 10.88 12.03
C HIS A 667 8.42 10.22 10.95
N ALA A 668 8.80 9.03 10.45
CA ALA A 668 8.03 8.29 9.45
C ALA A 668 6.58 7.95 9.87
N SER A 669 6.32 7.75 11.16
CA SER A 669 4.97 7.53 11.71
C SER A 669 4.20 8.83 12.01
N ARG A 670 4.85 10.00 11.92
CA ARG A 670 4.26 11.32 12.22
C ARG A 670 3.75 12.04 10.97
N VAL A 671 4.24 11.68 9.78
CA VAL A 671 3.81 12.22 8.47
C VAL A 671 2.54 11.52 7.94
N SER A 672 1.78 12.18 7.08
CA SER A 672 0.51 11.64 6.56
C SER A 672 0.65 10.39 5.69
N HIS A 673 1.73 10.28 4.90
CA HIS A 673 2.04 9.09 4.11
C HIS A 673 3.55 8.98 3.83
N VAL A 674 4.10 7.77 3.98
CA VAL A 674 5.43 7.40 3.49
C VAL A 674 5.25 6.36 2.41
N SER A 675 5.72 6.67 1.19
CA SER A 675 5.60 5.80 0.03
C SER A 675 6.64 4.68 0.07
N SER A 676 6.17 3.45 -0.09
CA SER A 676 6.99 2.24 -0.25
C SER A 676 7.69 2.18 -1.63
N GLY A 677 7.14 2.87 -2.63
CA GLY A 677 7.58 2.77 -4.02
C GLY A 677 8.45 3.92 -4.46
N GLY A 678 9.78 3.83 -4.25
CA GLY A 678 10.69 4.90 -4.62
C GLY A 678 10.71 5.27 -6.11
N GLY A 679 10.82 4.28 -6.99
CA GLY A 679 10.71 4.48 -8.44
C GLY A 679 9.26 4.76 -8.89
N ALA A 680 8.29 4.05 -8.30
CA ALA A 680 6.88 4.15 -8.65
C ALA A 680 6.27 5.53 -8.33
N SER A 681 6.51 6.07 -7.14
CA SER A 681 6.11 7.44 -6.78
C SER A 681 6.75 8.47 -7.71
N LEU A 682 8.03 8.34 -8.03
CA LEU A 682 8.72 9.24 -8.95
C LEU A 682 8.11 9.21 -10.36
N ASP A 683 7.77 8.02 -10.88
CA ASP A 683 7.16 7.88 -12.21
C ASP A 683 5.68 8.30 -12.27
N LEU A 684 4.93 8.11 -11.18
CA LEU A 684 3.56 8.59 -11.03
C LEU A 684 3.55 10.13 -10.92
N LEU A 685 4.48 10.74 -10.18
CA LEU A 685 4.68 12.20 -10.14
C LEU A 685 5.19 12.77 -11.48
N LYS A 686 6.00 12.00 -12.23
CA LYS A 686 6.30 12.27 -13.65
C LYS A 686 5.10 12.01 -14.56
N GLY A 687 3.93 11.67 -14.02
CA GLY A 687 2.68 11.43 -14.74
C GLY A 687 2.82 10.43 -15.87
N LYS A 688 3.48 9.31 -15.61
CA LYS A 688 3.34 8.06 -16.38
C LYS A 688 2.16 7.25 -15.84
N VAL A 689 1.59 6.39 -16.67
CA VAL A 689 0.78 5.26 -16.21
C VAL A 689 1.75 4.17 -15.71
N LEU A 690 1.44 3.52 -14.58
CA LEU A 690 2.26 2.44 -14.03
C LEU A 690 1.70 1.08 -14.52
N PRO A 691 2.47 0.23 -15.24
CA PRO A 691 1.95 -0.98 -15.87
C PRO A 691 1.29 -1.99 -14.91
N GLY A 692 1.77 -2.08 -13.67
CA GLY A 692 1.21 -2.91 -12.60
C GLY A 692 0.00 -2.30 -11.87
N ILE A 693 -0.50 -1.16 -12.34
CA ILE A 693 -1.81 -0.58 -11.98
C ILE A 693 -2.75 -0.71 -13.19
N ASP A 694 -2.24 -0.46 -14.40
CA ASP A 694 -2.94 -0.64 -15.68
C ASP A 694 -3.33 -2.11 -15.95
N SER A 695 -2.63 -3.06 -15.31
CA SER A 695 -2.95 -4.49 -15.31
C SER A 695 -4.12 -4.90 -14.39
N LEU A 696 -4.65 -3.97 -13.59
CA LEU A 696 -5.71 -4.23 -12.60
C LEU A 696 -7.09 -3.78 -13.11
N ASP A 697 -8.14 -4.31 -12.49
CA ASP A 697 -9.51 -3.98 -12.87
C ASP A 697 -9.86 -2.53 -12.52
N ASN A 698 -10.26 -1.77 -13.53
CA ASN A 698 -10.69 -0.37 -13.39
C ASN A 698 -12.08 -0.22 -12.73
N LYS A 699 -12.66 -1.32 -12.24
CA LYS A 699 -13.98 -1.45 -11.58
C LYS A 699 -13.93 -2.64 -10.59
N PRO A 700 -14.80 -2.73 -9.57
CA PRO A 700 -14.86 -3.91 -8.71
C PRO A 700 -15.01 -5.20 -9.54
N ILE A 701 -14.28 -6.24 -9.14
CA ILE A 701 -14.18 -7.53 -9.87
C ILE A 701 -15.58 -8.05 -10.18
N ARG A 702 -15.82 -8.36 -11.46
CA ARG A 702 -17.04 -9.04 -11.90
C ARG A 702 -17.03 -10.48 -11.42
N LYS A 703 -17.89 -10.79 -10.45
CA LYS A 703 -18.51 -12.11 -10.32
C LYS A 703 -19.71 -12.18 -11.27
#